data_AF-A0A1W2BP94-F1
#
_entry.id   AF-A0A1W2BP94-F1
#
_cell.length_a   1.000
_cell.length_b   1.000
_cell.length_c   1.000
_cell.angle_alpha   90.00
_cell.angle_beta   90.00
_cell.angle_gamma   90.00
#
_symmetry.space_group_name_H-M   'P 1'
#
loop_
_entity.id
_entity.type
_entity.pdbx_description
1 polymer ?
#
loop_
_entity_poly.entity_id
_entity_poly.type
_entity_poly.pdbx_seq_one_letter_code
_entity_poly.pdbx_strand_id
1 'polypeptide(L)'
;MINFRLLYTLILVITVCSCNSTPQVKSLVHTVDEFNALVPKLQPGDSIVLANGVWQNAELLFEGKGSADKPIKLTVEEKGKVTLEGASNLQLAGEYLIVEGLVFKNGHTPTNAVISFRKSKSELANNSRLTECVIDNYNNPERQVQDYWITIYGKNNRIDHNHIVGKKNLGVTMIVGLDTKESIANNHVIDHNYFGPRPTYGNNGGETLRIGTSHNALENSNTLVESNYFDRCNGEHEIISNKSCQNTFKYNTFFECTGTLTMRHGNETMVDGNVFIGNGKPSTGGVRVINEKQTVINNYHVGLTGYRFRGAFVMMNGVPNSPPNRYVPVIDSKVSNNTFINCDHIQLCAGSDAERSQAPRTSEISENIFYNDHKKNLFTVYDDISGISFKNNILGENLETDISEGFENSEIKLEKNEQGLLIPKSDKIKNEVSISPKIATKENTGVAWYSKADSFVALNSGKVIKVEPGINTIYEASKDSKPGDILELTSGQTYLLTKAAEVKHPLTIKSSSQEKAVILFERMMAFEILNGGSLSLNNLKFDGASSPDYAGNSVISTSKKSMTENYKLFIENCEFENFTVNHSFDVLRVAKGTFADTISIQNSKFKNITGHIAALDTETDDIGAYNVEYFIMKNNILTDVQGAALRLYRGGKDESTFGPFLEIDHNVFDNVGHGSKNKYGTAISLYGVQVNDIENNIFNNSKGITMHLVVGEPIVNVVNNNFYKSNELVVTGDEKYNVENNWSVDPIFKPESFMLSDASPLKGKATDKKDLGIISGN
;
A
#
# COMPACT_ATOMS: atom_id res chain seq x y z
N MET A 1 63.57 -6.23 81.08
CA MET A 1 62.19 -6.62 80.75
C MET A 1 61.86 -6.07 79.38
N ILE A 2 61.55 -6.95 78.40
CA ILE A 2 60.69 -6.71 77.20
C ILE A 2 61.31 -5.78 76.11
N ASN A 3 61.36 -6.04 74.80
CA ASN A 3 61.10 -7.19 73.91
C ASN A 3 61.71 -6.92 72.51
N PHE A 4 61.77 -8.00 71.73
CA PHE A 4 62.22 -8.22 70.34
C PHE A 4 61.44 -7.49 69.20
N ARG A 5 62.10 -7.42 68.01
CA ARG A 5 61.56 -7.48 66.60
C ARG A 5 60.81 -6.23 66.05
N LEU A 6 60.75 -5.91 64.75
CA LEU A 6 60.96 -6.65 63.51
C LEU A 6 61.28 -5.68 62.33
N LEU A 7 62.07 -6.18 61.39
CA LEU A 7 62.36 -5.74 60.02
C LEU A 7 61.10 -5.46 59.18
N TYR A 8 61.10 -4.48 58.26
CA TYR A 8 60.64 -4.64 56.86
C TYR A 8 60.96 -3.41 55.99
N THR A 9 61.87 -3.65 55.04
CA THR A 9 62.20 -2.84 53.86
C THR A 9 61.01 -2.87 52.89
N LEU A 10 60.46 -1.72 52.49
CA LEU A 10 59.44 -1.65 51.44
C LEU A 10 60.03 -1.02 50.18
N ILE A 11 60.28 -1.86 49.19
CA ILE A 11 60.59 -1.51 47.80
C ILE A 11 59.27 -1.09 47.14
N LEU A 12 59.16 0.18 46.77
CA LEU A 12 58.05 0.73 46.02
C LEU A 12 58.24 0.37 44.53
N VAL A 13 57.67 -0.77 44.10
CA VAL A 13 57.50 -1.08 42.67
C VAL A 13 56.28 -0.31 42.18
N ILE A 14 56.51 0.83 41.54
CA ILE A 14 55.50 1.53 40.75
C ILE A 14 55.38 0.76 39.43
N THR A 15 54.40 -0.14 39.35
CA THR A 15 53.93 -0.72 38.09
C THR A 15 53.20 0.37 37.32
N VAL A 16 53.94 1.09 36.47
CA VAL A 16 53.37 1.91 35.41
C VAL A 16 52.71 0.94 34.42
N CYS A 17 51.42 0.67 34.61
CA CYS A 17 50.59 0.14 33.53
C CYS A 17 50.50 1.23 32.46
N SER A 18 51.43 1.21 31.52
CA SER A 18 51.28 1.94 30.27
C SER A 18 50.03 1.43 29.57
N CYS A 19 48.94 2.19 29.65
CA CYS A 19 47.83 2.08 28.71
C CYS A 19 48.36 2.44 27.33
N ASN A 20 48.97 1.47 26.63
CA ASN A 20 49.16 1.57 25.19
C ASN A 20 47.76 1.45 24.56
N SER A 21 47.10 2.59 24.37
CA SER A 21 45.99 2.68 23.42
C SER A 21 46.56 2.36 22.04
N THR A 22 46.36 1.13 21.57
CA THR A 22 46.61 0.77 20.18
C THR A 22 45.91 1.80 19.28
N PRO A 23 46.61 2.40 18.30
CA PRO A 23 46.00 3.40 17.43
C PRO A 23 44.80 2.79 16.72
N GLN A 24 43.68 3.52 16.69
CA GLN A 24 42.50 3.15 15.93
C GLN A 24 42.88 3.07 14.44
N VAL A 25 42.86 1.87 13.85
CA VAL A 25 43.13 1.71 12.43
C VAL A 25 41.87 2.09 11.67
N LYS A 26 41.91 3.24 10.99
CA LYS A 26 40.94 3.62 9.97
C LYS A 26 41.53 3.29 8.60
N SER A 27 40.98 2.28 7.95
CA SER A 27 41.43 1.85 6.63
C SER A 27 40.43 2.31 5.58
N LEU A 28 40.84 3.27 4.75
CA LEU A 28 40.12 3.63 3.53
C LEU A 28 40.31 2.51 2.49
N VAL A 29 39.22 2.00 1.94
CA VAL A 29 39.23 0.98 0.89
C VAL A 29 38.46 1.49 -0.33
N HIS A 30 38.95 1.13 -1.51
CA HIS A 30 38.43 1.56 -2.80
C HIS A 30 37.74 0.43 -3.57
N THR A 31 37.94 -0.82 -3.16
CA THR A 31 37.43 -2.00 -3.87
C THR A 31 36.88 -3.06 -2.91
N VAL A 32 36.04 -3.95 -3.44
CA VAL A 32 35.52 -5.12 -2.70
C VAL A 32 36.65 -6.06 -2.30
N ASP A 33 37.70 -6.19 -3.12
CA ASP A 33 38.87 -7.03 -2.80
C ASP A 33 39.66 -6.48 -1.60
N GLU A 34 39.85 -5.16 -1.53
CA GLU A 34 40.48 -4.51 -0.37
C GLU A 34 39.63 -4.66 0.90
N PHE A 35 38.31 -4.50 0.79
CA PHE A 35 37.37 -4.78 1.87
C PHE A 35 37.52 -6.22 2.37
N ASN A 36 37.42 -7.21 1.48
CA ASN A 36 37.51 -8.63 1.80
C ASN A 36 38.87 -9.02 2.39
N ALA A 37 39.96 -8.39 1.95
CA ALA A 37 41.30 -8.62 2.48
C ALA A 37 41.52 -8.06 3.90
N LEU A 38 40.67 -7.12 4.32
CA LEU A 38 40.75 -6.45 5.62
C LEU A 38 39.83 -7.07 6.67
N VAL A 39 38.62 -7.49 6.29
CA VAL A 39 37.63 -8.13 7.19
C VAL A 39 38.23 -9.18 8.14
N PRO A 40 39.00 -10.19 7.68
CA PRO A 40 39.54 -11.22 8.59
C PRO A 40 40.62 -10.71 9.55
N LYS A 41 41.09 -9.46 9.41
CA LYS A 41 42.15 -8.86 10.23
C LYS A 41 41.61 -7.89 11.28
N LEU A 42 40.32 -7.55 11.22
CA LEU A 42 39.70 -6.55 12.09
C LEU A 42 39.84 -6.91 13.57
N GLN A 43 40.22 -5.92 14.37
CA GLN A 43 40.30 -5.96 15.82
C GLN A 43 39.28 -5.00 16.46
N PRO A 44 38.88 -5.21 17.73
CA PRO A 44 38.00 -4.29 18.44
C PRO A 44 38.47 -2.82 18.35
N GLY A 45 37.60 -1.96 17.82
CA GLY A 45 37.85 -0.52 17.64
C GLY A 45 38.25 -0.11 16.22
N ASP A 46 38.59 -1.07 15.35
CA ASP A 46 38.96 -0.79 13.96
C ASP A 46 37.79 -0.25 13.14
N SER A 47 38.11 0.45 12.05
CA SER A 47 37.11 0.94 11.11
C SER A 47 37.52 0.70 9.66
N ILE A 48 36.60 0.13 8.87
CA ILE A 48 36.66 0.13 7.41
C ILE A 48 35.88 1.34 6.90
N VAL A 49 36.51 2.15 6.05
CA VAL A 49 35.90 3.32 5.42
C VAL A 49 35.82 3.06 3.92
N LEU A 50 34.62 2.95 3.36
CA LEU A 50 34.42 2.85 1.91
C LEU A 50 34.67 4.22 1.27
N ALA A 51 35.56 4.28 0.29
CA ALA A 51 35.83 5.49 -0.48
C ALA A 51 34.61 5.92 -1.30
N ASN A 52 34.50 7.24 -1.51
CA ASN A 52 33.47 7.86 -2.34
C ASN A 52 33.38 7.23 -3.73
N GLY A 53 32.16 7.04 -4.22
CA GLY A 53 31.89 6.47 -5.54
C GLY A 53 30.81 5.40 -5.55
N VAL A 54 30.67 4.77 -6.72
CA VAL A 54 29.72 3.68 -6.96
C VAL A 54 30.39 2.34 -6.72
N TRP A 55 29.88 1.59 -5.75
CA TRP A 55 30.23 0.21 -5.45
C TRP A 55 29.26 -0.70 -6.21
N GLN A 56 29.63 -1.04 -7.44
CA GLN A 56 28.80 -1.81 -8.35
C GLN A 56 28.87 -3.32 -8.02
N ASN A 57 27.71 -3.97 -7.89
CA ASN A 57 27.59 -5.41 -7.65
C ASN A 57 28.43 -5.88 -6.43
N ALA A 58 28.41 -5.10 -5.36
CA ALA A 58 29.19 -5.31 -4.15
C ALA A 58 28.39 -6.15 -3.14
N GLU A 59 28.72 -7.43 -3.04
CA GLU A 59 28.22 -8.31 -1.98
C GLU A 59 29.19 -8.27 -0.80
N LEU A 60 28.85 -7.50 0.24
CA LEU A 60 29.73 -7.27 1.39
C LEU A 60 29.39 -8.21 2.54
N LEU A 61 30.37 -8.99 3.00
CA LEU A 61 30.30 -9.73 4.26
C LEU A 61 31.12 -9.00 5.33
N PHE A 62 30.44 -8.29 6.23
CA PHE A 62 31.05 -7.61 7.37
C PHE A 62 31.03 -8.53 8.60
N GLU A 63 32.14 -9.23 8.82
CA GLU A 63 32.29 -10.20 9.91
C GLU A 63 33.39 -9.77 10.89
N GLY A 64 33.11 -9.84 12.19
CA GLY A 64 34.09 -9.47 13.22
C GLY A 64 33.56 -9.54 14.64
N LYS A 65 34.45 -9.46 15.62
CA LYS A 65 34.10 -9.44 17.05
C LYS A 65 34.71 -8.21 17.72
N GLY A 66 33.91 -7.16 17.85
CA GLY A 66 34.23 -6.00 18.66
C GLY A 66 33.95 -6.22 20.14
N SER A 67 33.96 -5.14 20.91
CA SER A 67 33.44 -5.11 22.28
C SER A 67 32.53 -3.90 22.48
N ALA A 68 31.78 -3.86 23.58
CA ALA A 68 30.91 -2.73 23.91
C ALA A 68 31.64 -1.37 23.88
N ASP A 69 32.87 -1.32 24.39
CA ASP A 69 33.68 -0.10 24.43
C ASP A 69 34.46 0.15 23.13
N LYS A 70 34.64 -0.88 22.31
CA LYS A 70 35.44 -0.84 21.07
C LYS A 70 34.75 -1.62 19.96
N PRO A 71 33.61 -1.12 19.45
CA PRO A 71 32.93 -1.74 18.33
C PRO A 71 33.80 -1.69 17.06
N ILE A 72 33.59 -2.63 16.15
CA ILE A 72 34.19 -2.60 14.82
C ILE A 72 33.22 -1.89 13.88
N LYS A 73 33.71 -0.94 13.09
CA LYS A 73 32.86 -0.07 12.28
C LYS A 73 33.08 -0.25 10.78
N LEU A 74 32.00 -0.39 10.02
CA LEU A 74 31.94 -0.18 8.58
C LEU A 74 31.26 1.16 8.32
N THR A 75 31.96 2.07 7.66
CA THR A 75 31.43 3.41 7.35
C THR A 75 31.89 3.89 5.99
N VAL A 76 31.51 5.12 5.64
CA VAL A 76 31.78 5.75 4.34
C VAL A 76 32.65 6.98 4.52
N GLU A 77 33.41 7.33 3.49
CA GLU A 77 34.24 8.54 3.46
C GLU A 77 33.39 9.80 3.63
N GLU A 78 32.29 9.90 2.87
CA GLU A 78 31.31 10.98 3.00
C GLU A 78 29.88 10.45 2.80
N LYS A 79 29.00 10.75 3.77
CA LYS A 79 27.60 10.31 3.74
C LYS A 79 26.89 10.88 2.51
N GLY A 80 26.18 10.02 1.78
CA GLY A 80 25.51 10.37 0.53
C GLY A 80 26.38 10.31 -0.73
N LYS A 81 27.71 10.10 -0.62
CA LYS A 81 28.63 9.98 -1.77
C LYS A 81 29.12 8.55 -2.04
N VAL A 82 28.73 7.59 -1.22
CA VAL A 82 28.99 6.15 -1.43
C VAL A 82 27.68 5.44 -1.71
N THR A 83 27.55 4.86 -2.90
CA THR A 83 26.33 4.14 -3.32
C THR A 83 26.65 2.71 -3.70
N LEU A 84 25.91 1.75 -3.16
CA LEU A 84 25.90 0.35 -3.57
C LEU A 84 24.81 0.18 -4.62
N GLU A 85 25.22 -0.16 -5.85
CA GLU A 85 24.34 -0.23 -7.03
C GLU A 85 24.39 -1.62 -7.69
N GLY A 86 23.44 -1.91 -8.58
CA GLY A 86 23.33 -3.23 -9.24
C GLY A 86 22.97 -4.37 -8.29
N ALA A 87 23.71 -5.48 -8.39
CA ALA A 87 23.52 -6.67 -7.56
C ALA A 87 24.34 -6.62 -6.26
N SER A 88 24.10 -5.61 -5.43
CA SER A 88 24.79 -5.41 -4.15
C SER A 88 23.95 -5.81 -2.94
N ASN A 89 24.59 -6.26 -1.87
CA ASN A 89 23.97 -6.58 -0.57
C ASN A 89 24.99 -6.45 0.58
N LEU A 90 24.52 -6.60 1.82
CA LEU A 90 25.34 -6.62 3.03
C LEU A 90 24.89 -7.73 3.99
N GLN A 91 25.83 -8.52 4.48
CA GLN A 91 25.63 -9.46 5.58
C GLN A 91 26.53 -9.10 6.77
N LEU A 92 25.99 -9.20 7.98
CA LEU A 92 26.72 -9.00 9.24
C LEU A 92 26.82 -10.34 9.98
N ALA A 93 27.98 -10.61 10.57
CA ALA A 93 28.19 -11.76 11.46
C ALA A 93 29.19 -11.44 12.57
N GLY A 94 28.90 -11.88 13.79
CA GLY A 94 29.73 -11.65 14.98
C GLY A 94 29.08 -10.72 15.99
N GLU A 95 29.86 -9.86 16.64
CA GLU A 95 29.38 -9.06 17.78
C GLU A 95 29.94 -7.65 17.80
N TYR A 96 29.14 -6.69 18.28
CA TYR A 96 29.53 -5.28 18.43
C TYR A 96 30.03 -4.65 17.12
N LEU A 97 29.23 -4.84 16.06
CA LEU A 97 29.46 -4.26 14.75
C LEU A 97 28.63 -2.98 14.57
N ILE A 98 29.17 -1.97 13.91
CA ILE A 98 28.42 -0.76 13.53
C ILE A 98 28.54 -0.57 12.02
N VAL A 99 27.40 -0.45 11.34
CA VAL A 99 27.33 -0.08 9.93
C VAL A 99 26.70 1.30 9.83
N GLU A 100 27.38 2.24 9.16
CA GLU A 100 26.94 3.63 9.09
C GLU A 100 27.14 4.25 7.69
N GLY A 101 26.08 4.88 7.15
CA GLY A 101 26.19 5.82 6.03
C GLY A 101 26.08 5.21 4.63
N LEU A 102 25.73 3.93 4.50
CA LEU A 102 25.60 3.26 3.20
C LEU A 102 24.33 3.69 2.46
N VAL A 103 24.36 3.76 1.13
CA VAL A 103 23.20 4.05 0.28
C VAL A 103 23.02 2.94 -0.76
N PHE A 104 21.93 2.18 -0.67
CA PHE A 104 21.53 1.20 -1.70
C PHE A 104 20.51 1.84 -2.63
N LYS A 105 20.84 1.93 -3.93
CA LYS A 105 19.96 2.47 -4.98
C LYS A 105 20.34 1.91 -6.35
N ASN A 106 19.53 2.13 -7.40
CA ASN A 106 19.85 1.71 -8.77
C ASN A 106 20.21 0.20 -8.90
N GLY A 107 19.46 -0.67 -8.23
CA GLY A 107 19.77 -2.09 -8.18
C GLY A 107 18.75 -2.91 -7.39
N HIS A 108 19.14 -4.14 -7.06
CA HIS A 108 18.39 -5.07 -6.22
C HIS A 108 19.35 -6.06 -5.59
N THR A 109 18.94 -6.71 -4.50
CA THR A 109 19.77 -7.76 -3.91
C THR A 109 19.80 -9.01 -4.81
N PRO A 110 20.97 -9.67 -4.98
CA PRO A 110 21.04 -10.99 -5.61
C PRO A 110 20.67 -12.13 -4.65
N THR A 111 20.39 -11.82 -3.38
CA THR A 111 20.03 -12.80 -2.34
C THR A 111 18.64 -12.51 -1.76
N ASN A 112 18.27 -13.16 -0.66
CA ASN A 112 16.96 -12.96 -0.04
C ASN A 112 16.83 -11.62 0.70
N ALA A 113 17.93 -10.89 0.93
CA ALA A 113 17.91 -9.64 1.69
C ALA A 113 18.91 -8.61 1.15
N VAL A 114 18.59 -7.32 1.21
CA VAL A 114 19.57 -6.25 0.95
C VAL A 114 20.56 -6.15 2.11
N ILE A 115 20.07 -6.18 3.35
CA ILE A 115 20.88 -6.20 4.57
C ILE A 115 20.42 -7.36 5.46
N SER A 116 21.37 -8.18 5.92
CA SER A 116 21.10 -9.35 6.77
C SER A 116 22.00 -9.36 8.00
N PHE A 117 21.41 -9.44 9.20
CA PHE A 117 22.11 -9.63 10.47
C PHE A 117 22.52 -11.10 10.71
N ARG A 118 22.82 -11.81 9.63
CA ARG A 118 23.44 -13.12 9.64
C ARG A 118 24.11 -13.40 8.29
N LYS A 119 25.19 -14.19 8.35
CA LYS A 119 25.83 -14.82 7.20
C LYS A 119 25.21 -16.18 6.90
N SER A 120 24.88 -16.94 7.94
CA SER A 120 24.24 -18.26 7.88
C SER A 120 23.30 -18.47 9.07
N LYS A 121 22.58 -19.59 9.15
CA LYS A 121 21.70 -19.88 10.30
C LYS A 121 22.46 -20.00 11.63
N SER A 122 23.76 -20.30 11.60
CA SER A 122 24.62 -20.45 12.78
C SER A 122 25.56 -19.26 13.02
N GLU A 123 25.75 -18.40 12.03
CA GLU A 123 26.64 -17.23 12.11
C GLU A 123 25.79 -15.94 12.05
N LEU A 124 25.40 -15.46 13.24
CA LEU A 124 24.51 -14.32 13.44
C LEU A 124 25.29 -13.06 13.86
N ALA A 125 24.68 -11.89 13.77
CA ALA A 125 25.17 -10.66 14.38
C ALA A 125 24.43 -10.37 15.70
N ASN A 126 25.16 -10.01 16.75
CA ASN A 126 24.61 -9.61 18.05
C ASN A 126 25.19 -8.28 18.51
N ASN A 127 24.49 -7.56 19.39
CA ASN A 127 24.93 -6.29 19.95
C ASN A 127 25.40 -5.29 18.87
N SER A 128 24.83 -5.37 17.67
CA SER A 128 25.27 -4.67 16.46
C SER A 128 24.29 -3.58 16.05
N ARG A 129 24.76 -2.58 15.33
CA ARG A 129 23.99 -1.38 14.98
C ARG A 129 24.02 -1.11 13.48
N LEU A 130 22.85 -0.91 12.88
CA LEU A 130 22.68 -0.35 11.53
C LEU A 130 22.12 1.06 11.67
N THR A 131 22.89 2.07 11.27
CA THR A 131 22.47 3.45 11.45
C THR A 131 22.78 4.34 10.26
N GLU A 132 21.94 5.36 10.04
CA GLU A 132 22.10 6.31 8.95
C GLU A 132 22.35 5.66 7.59
N CYS A 133 21.71 4.54 7.30
CA CYS A 133 21.77 3.90 5.99
C CYS A 133 20.50 4.24 5.19
N VAL A 134 20.63 4.26 3.87
CA VAL A 134 19.55 4.55 2.93
C VAL A 134 19.31 3.33 2.06
N ILE A 135 18.05 2.92 1.89
CA ILE A 135 17.61 2.02 0.83
C ILE A 135 16.54 2.76 0.04
N ASP A 136 16.85 3.11 -1.21
CA ASP A 136 16.00 3.91 -2.09
C ASP A 136 15.71 3.15 -3.39
N ASN A 137 14.45 2.73 -3.56
CA ASN A 137 13.93 2.07 -4.76
C ASN A 137 14.76 0.85 -5.23
N TYR A 138 15.36 0.11 -4.29
CA TYR A 138 16.26 -1.02 -4.57
C TYR A 138 15.49 -2.35 -4.78
N ASN A 139 14.66 -2.37 -5.83
CA ASN A 139 13.64 -3.40 -6.06
C ASN A 139 14.06 -4.44 -7.09
N ASN A 140 13.71 -5.71 -6.85
CA ASN A 140 13.73 -6.71 -7.90
C ASN A 140 12.87 -6.26 -9.10
N PRO A 141 13.37 -6.35 -10.35
CA PRO A 141 12.62 -5.91 -11.54
C PRO A 141 11.34 -6.74 -11.79
N GLU A 142 11.27 -7.96 -11.27
CA GLU A 142 10.06 -8.79 -11.31
C GLU A 142 9.32 -8.65 -9.98
N ARG A 143 8.17 -7.97 -9.98
CA ARG A 143 7.48 -7.60 -8.73
C ARG A 143 7.06 -8.80 -7.88
N GLN A 144 6.85 -9.97 -8.50
CA GLN A 144 6.43 -11.19 -7.81
C GLN A 144 7.60 -11.95 -7.19
N VAL A 145 8.85 -11.55 -7.48
CA VAL A 145 10.02 -12.15 -6.83
C VAL A 145 10.13 -11.59 -5.42
N GLN A 146 10.09 -12.49 -4.46
CA GLN A 146 10.18 -12.17 -3.05
C GLN A 146 11.62 -11.84 -2.66
N ASP A 147 11.78 -10.70 -1.97
CA ASP A 147 12.95 -10.40 -1.16
C ASP A 147 12.56 -9.59 0.08
N TYR A 148 13.52 -9.43 0.99
CA TYR A 148 13.46 -8.51 2.11
C TYR A 148 14.47 -7.39 1.90
N TRP A 149 14.23 -6.21 2.48
CA TRP A 149 15.30 -5.21 2.52
C TRP A 149 16.17 -5.38 3.74
N ILE A 150 15.58 -5.57 4.93
CA ILE A 150 16.35 -5.75 6.17
C ILE A 150 15.86 -6.98 6.90
N THR A 151 16.77 -7.92 7.17
CA THR A 151 16.48 -9.12 7.98
C THR A 151 17.32 -9.08 9.26
N ILE A 152 16.64 -9.15 10.41
CA ILE A 152 17.25 -8.99 11.73
C ILE A 152 17.20 -10.35 12.44
N TYR A 153 18.34 -10.81 12.94
CA TYR A 153 18.52 -12.06 13.69
C TYR A 153 19.44 -11.81 14.88
N GLY A 154 19.67 -12.82 15.73
CA GLY A 154 20.51 -12.68 16.92
C GLY A 154 19.85 -11.85 18.02
N LYS A 155 20.63 -11.16 18.84
CA LYS A 155 20.16 -10.40 20.01
C LYS A 155 20.79 -9.02 20.14
N ASN A 156 20.05 -8.12 20.79
CA ASN A 156 20.43 -6.78 21.19
C ASN A 156 20.94 -5.89 20.05
N ASN A 157 20.51 -6.19 18.81
CA ASN A 157 20.79 -5.33 17.67
C ASN A 157 19.93 -4.07 17.70
N ARG A 158 20.48 -2.97 17.18
CA ARG A 158 19.80 -1.68 17.03
C ARG A 158 19.75 -1.26 15.57
N ILE A 159 18.58 -0.85 15.10
CA ILE A 159 18.37 -0.36 13.73
C ILE A 159 17.78 1.04 13.87
N ASP A 160 18.58 2.07 13.59
CA ASP A 160 18.16 3.43 13.91
C ASP A 160 18.60 4.54 12.94
N HIS A 161 17.79 5.59 12.79
CA HIS A 161 18.06 6.72 11.89
C HIS A 161 18.26 6.32 10.41
N ASN A 162 17.69 5.19 9.98
CA ASN A 162 17.77 4.76 8.58
C ASN A 162 16.65 5.39 7.74
N HIS A 163 16.90 5.55 6.44
CA HIS A 163 15.93 6.02 5.44
C HIS A 163 15.58 4.86 4.51
N ILE A 164 14.34 4.40 4.53
CA ILE A 164 13.92 3.19 3.83
C ILE A 164 12.68 3.53 3.00
N VAL A 165 12.80 3.62 1.67
CA VAL A 165 11.72 4.13 0.81
C VAL A 165 11.59 3.42 -0.53
N GLY A 166 10.35 3.15 -0.94
CA GLY A 166 10.03 2.73 -2.30
C GLY A 166 10.17 1.24 -2.58
N LYS A 167 9.85 0.34 -1.62
CA LYS A 167 9.77 -1.11 -1.92
C LYS A 167 8.50 -1.41 -2.71
N LYS A 168 8.62 -2.16 -3.81
CA LYS A 168 7.56 -2.34 -4.83
C LYS A 168 7.32 -3.80 -5.22
N ASN A 169 8.25 -4.69 -4.92
CA ASN A 169 8.13 -6.13 -5.13
C ASN A 169 7.67 -6.86 -3.85
N LEU A 170 7.31 -8.13 -4.02
CA LEU A 170 6.85 -9.05 -2.98
C LEU A 170 7.83 -9.12 -1.80
N GLY A 171 7.27 -9.20 -0.59
CA GLY A 171 8.02 -9.42 0.64
C GLY A 171 8.07 -8.19 1.53
N VAL A 172 8.07 -8.44 2.83
CA VAL A 172 8.11 -7.40 3.86
C VAL A 172 9.38 -6.55 3.74
N THR A 173 9.27 -5.24 4.01
CA THR A 173 10.45 -4.35 3.94
C THR A 173 11.49 -4.73 4.99
N MET A 174 11.08 -4.85 6.26
CA MET A 174 11.93 -5.23 7.38
C MET A 174 11.33 -6.39 8.18
N ILE A 175 12.13 -7.42 8.48
CA ILE A 175 11.69 -8.57 9.27
C ILE A 175 12.63 -8.90 10.42
N VAL A 176 12.08 -9.13 11.60
CA VAL A 176 12.77 -9.79 12.73
C VAL A 176 12.50 -11.28 12.65
N GLY A 177 13.55 -12.06 12.37
CA GLY A 177 13.49 -13.51 12.26
C GLY A 177 13.70 -14.22 13.60
N LEU A 178 12.84 -15.19 13.89
CA LEU A 178 12.84 -15.97 15.14
C LEU A 178 13.06 -17.47 14.86
N ASP A 179 13.79 -17.79 13.80
CA ASP A 179 13.96 -19.17 13.31
C ASP A 179 15.03 -19.97 14.06
N THR A 180 15.69 -19.37 15.06
CA THR A 180 16.69 -20.01 15.93
C THR A 180 16.54 -19.57 17.40
N LYS A 181 17.03 -20.38 18.35
CA LYS A 181 17.01 -20.06 19.79
C LYS A 181 17.83 -18.81 20.12
N GLU A 182 18.83 -18.54 19.30
CA GLU A 182 19.72 -17.39 19.41
C GLU A 182 19.04 -16.10 18.93
N SER A 183 17.90 -16.18 18.24
CA SER A 183 17.17 -15.02 17.71
C SER A 183 15.83 -14.74 18.43
N ILE A 184 15.41 -15.60 19.37
CA ILE A 184 14.28 -15.32 20.29
C ILE A 184 14.74 -14.56 21.52
N ALA A 185 13.80 -13.91 22.22
CA ALA A 185 14.04 -13.03 23.37
C ALA A 185 15.23 -12.11 23.08
N ASN A 186 15.12 -11.41 21.96
CA ASN A 186 16.22 -10.74 21.30
C ASN A 186 16.47 -9.33 21.82
N ASN A 187 15.47 -8.64 22.36
CA ASN A 187 15.60 -7.26 22.83
C ASN A 187 16.16 -6.32 21.75
N HIS A 188 15.77 -6.53 20.48
CA HIS A 188 16.10 -5.61 19.41
C HIS A 188 15.46 -4.25 19.64
N VAL A 189 16.12 -3.20 19.17
CA VAL A 189 15.58 -1.83 19.18
C VAL A 189 15.55 -1.31 17.76
N ILE A 190 14.37 -0.90 17.29
CA ILE A 190 14.14 -0.31 15.98
C ILE A 190 13.61 1.10 16.23
N ASP A 191 14.44 2.12 16.05
CA ASP A 191 14.10 3.49 16.47
C ASP A 191 14.51 4.61 15.52
N HIS A 192 13.75 5.70 15.47
CA HIS A 192 14.05 6.90 14.65
C HIS A 192 14.23 6.61 13.15
N ASN A 193 13.72 5.50 12.61
CA ASN A 193 13.78 5.23 11.18
C ASN A 193 12.68 5.99 10.44
N TYR A 194 13.01 6.46 9.23
CA TYR A 194 12.03 6.95 8.27
C TYR A 194 11.67 5.81 7.32
N PHE A 195 10.49 5.21 7.53
CA PHE A 195 9.87 4.31 6.57
C PHE A 195 9.05 5.16 5.61
N GLY A 196 9.64 5.48 4.47
CA GLY A 196 9.03 6.29 3.43
C GLY A 196 7.90 5.58 2.67
N PRO A 197 7.33 6.26 1.66
CA PRO A 197 6.26 5.71 0.84
C PRO A 197 6.53 4.31 0.30
N ARG A 198 5.57 3.41 0.54
CA ARG A 198 5.49 2.08 -0.07
C ARG A 198 4.16 2.01 -0.82
N PRO A 199 4.15 1.96 -2.16
CA PRO A 199 2.90 1.93 -2.92
C PRO A 199 2.15 0.62 -2.71
N THR A 200 0.85 0.63 -3.00
CA THR A 200 0.00 -0.57 -2.96
C THR A 200 0.62 -1.69 -3.79
N TYR A 201 0.84 -2.84 -3.17
CA TYR A 201 1.41 -4.00 -3.85
C TYR A 201 0.36 -4.75 -4.69
N GLY A 202 -0.93 -4.68 -4.33
CA GLY A 202 -2.00 -5.34 -5.08
C GLY A 202 -2.14 -6.84 -4.81
N ASN A 203 -1.51 -7.33 -3.73
CA ASN A 203 -1.60 -8.71 -3.21
C ASN A 203 -1.11 -8.73 -1.74
N ASN A 204 -1.22 -9.86 -1.06
CA ASN A 204 -0.61 -10.12 0.25
C ASN A 204 0.93 -10.12 0.18
N GLY A 205 1.60 -9.82 1.31
CA GLY A 205 3.07 -9.81 1.43
C GLY A 205 3.69 -8.44 1.22
N GLY A 206 2.90 -7.39 1.47
CA GLY A 206 3.25 -5.99 1.30
C GLY A 206 3.74 -5.30 2.57
N GLU A 207 4.00 -6.05 3.66
CA GLU A 207 4.13 -5.46 5.00
C GLU A 207 5.35 -4.55 5.10
N THR A 208 5.29 -3.46 5.87
CA THR A 208 6.49 -2.62 6.09
C THR A 208 7.41 -3.23 7.14
N LEU A 209 6.84 -3.67 8.26
CA LEU A 209 7.59 -4.33 9.34
C LEU A 209 6.89 -5.61 9.77
N ARG A 210 7.65 -6.68 9.97
CA ARG A 210 7.14 -7.93 10.55
C ARG A 210 8.06 -8.44 11.66
N ILE A 211 7.48 -8.85 12.78
CA ILE A 211 8.25 -9.41 13.91
C ILE A 211 7.80 -10.85 14.14
N GLY A 212 8.62 -11.82 13.73
CA GLY A 212 8.29 -13.24 13.78
C GLY A 212 7.43 -13.73 12.60
N THR A 213 6.94 -14.95 12.73
CA THR A 213 6.04 -15.64 11.79
C THR A 213 5.04 -16.50 12.56
N SER A 214 4.03 -17.07 11.89
CA SER A 214 3.09 -17.97 12.55
C SER A 214 3.74 -19.18 13.23
N HIS A 215 4.89 -19.67 12.73
CA HIS A 215 5.58 -20.84 13.30
C HIS A 215 6.23 -20.57 14.66
N ASN A 216 6.55 -19.30 14.95
CA ASN A 216 7.22 -18.84 16.16
C ASN A 216 6.38 -17.76 16.88
N ALA A 217 5.07 -17.77 16.65
CA ALA A 217 4.13 -16.81 17.21
C ALA A 217 4.11 -16.77 18.75
N LEU A 218 4.38 -17.91 19.41
CA LEU A 218 4.38 -18.01 20.87
C LEU A 218 5.75 -17.75 21.49
N GLU A 219 6.79 -17.53 20.68
CA GLU A 219 8.10 -17.18 21.18
C GLU A 219 8.13 -15.71 21.60
N ASN A 220 8.74 -15.43 22.75
CA ASN A 220 8.99 -14.05 23.17
C ASN A 220 10.06 -13.46 22.24
N SER A 221 9.80 -12.29 21.68
CA SER A 221 10.82 -11.54 20.93
C SER A 221 11.39 -10.39 21.74
N ASN A 222 10.58 -9.70 22.54
CA ASN A 222 10.99 -8.52 23.30
C ASN A 222 11.50 -7.36 22.42
N THR A 223 11.10 -7.30 21.14
CA THR A 223 11.52 -6.21 20.26
C THR A 223 10.83 -4.91 20.67
N LEU A 224 11.61 -3.85 20.79
CA LEU A 224 11.14 -2.48 20.95
C LEU A 224 11.15 -1.76 19.60
N VAL A 225 9.99 -1.26 19.17
CA VAL A 225 9.83 -0.43 17.98
C VAL A 225 9.34 0.94 18.44
N GLU A 226 10.23 1.92 18.47
CA GLU A 226 9.89 3.23 19.02
C GLU A 226 10.28 4.43 18.15
N SER A 227 9.47 5.48 18.17
CA SER A 227 9.79 6.75 17.51
C SER A 227 10.16 6.62 16.01
N ASN A 228 9.56 5.66 15.29
CA ASN A 228 9.69 5.55 13.83
C ASN A 228 8.55 6.28 13.10
N TYR A 229 8.86 6.85 11.95
CA TYR A 229 7.89 7.56 11.10
C TYR A 229 7.55 6.71 9.89
N PHE A 230 6.29 6.29 9.79
CA PHE A 230 5.71 5.56 8.67
C PHE A 230 4.96 6.56 7.79
N ASP A 231 5.51 6.88 6.62
CA ASP A 231 4.97 7.84 5.66
C ASP A 231 4.36 7.08 4.48
N ARG A 232 3.02 7.03 4.39
CA ARG A 232 2.29 6.42 3.27
C ARG A 232 2.78 4.99 2.95
N CYS A 233 3.03 4.22 4.00
CA CYS A 233 3.34 2.80 3.92
C CYS A 233 2.07 1.99 3.55
N ASN A 234 1.74 1.93 2.26
CA ASN A 234 0.47 1.46 1.73
C ASN A 234 0.56 0.08 1.06
N GLY A 235 1.64 -0.68 1.31
CA GLY A 235 1.93 -1.92 0.60
C GLY A 235 0.79 -2.94 0.65
N GLU A 236 0.20 -3.10 1.82
CA GLU A 236 -0.96 -3.96 2.06
C GLU A 236 -1.66 -3.56 3.37
N HIS A 237 -2.62 -4.39 3.79
CA HIS A 237 -3.37 -4.24 5.03
C HIS A 237 -2.51 -4.12 6.29
N GLU A 238 -1.45 -4.91 6.44
CA GLU A 238 -0.58 -4.87 7.61
C GLU A 238 0.63 -3.95 7.39
N ILE A 239 0.60 -2.72 7.90
CA ILE A 239 1.79 -1.85 7.93
C ILE A 239 2.85 -2.51 8.80
N ILE A 240 2.42 -2.87 10.02
CA ILE A 240 3.19 -3.67 10.96
C ILE A 240 2.41 -4.95 11.22
N SER A 241 3.09 -6.09 11.03
CA SER A 241 2.57 -7.41 11.37
C SER A 241 3.35 -8.00 12.53
N ASN A 242 2.81 -7.89 13.74
CA ASN A 242 3.39 -8.51 14.92
C ASN A 242 2.99 -9.99 14.98
N LYS A 243 3.97 -10.89 14.94
CA LYS A 243 3.79 -12.35 14.93
C LYS A 243 4.70 -13.02 15.96
N SER A 244 4.80 -12.44 17.15
CA SER A 244 5.55 -12.96 18.31
C SER A 244 5.11 -12.25 19.61
N CYS A 245 5.57 -12.76 20.76
CA CYS A 245 5.15 -12.27 22.06
C CYS A 245 6.05 -11.14 22.62
N GLN A 246 5.48 -10.35 23.54
CA GLN A 246 6.20 -9.38 24.39
C GLN A 246 6.91 -8.23 23.63
N ASN A 247 6.43 -7.87 22.45
CA ASN A 247 6.95 -6.70 21.73
C ASN A 247 6.31 -5.41 22.22
N THR A 248 7.01 -4.29 22.03
CA THR A 248 6.52 -2.95 22.37
C THR A 248 6.57 -2.04 21.16
N PHE A 249 5.46 -1.39 20.83
CA PHE A 249 5.33 -0.36 19.80
C PHE A 249 4.99 0.96 20.45
N LYS A 250 5.92 1.92 20.42
CA LYS A 250 5.82 3.12 21.24
C LYS A 250 6.18 4.40 20.50
N TYR A 251 5.36 5.45 20.60
CA TYR A 251 5.67 6.77 20.02
C TYR A 251 5.94 6.79 18.50
N ASN A 252 5.51 5.76 17.77
CA ASN A 252 5.60 5.76 16.31
C ASN A 252 4.51 6.66 15.72
N THR A 253 4.76 7.22 14.54
CA THR A 253 3.79 8.03 13.80
C THR A 253 3.48 7.37 12.47
N PHE A 254 2.19 7.19 12.18
CA PHE A 254 1.66 6.67 10.93
C PHE A 254 0.95 7.79 10.19
N PHE A 255 1.54 8.27 9.11
CA PHE A 255 1.02 9.38 8.31
C PHE A 255 0.47 8.86 6.99
N GLU A 256 -0.84 8.97 6.81
CA GLU A 256 -1.60 8.56 5.61
C GLU A 256 -1.32 7.13 5.15
N CYS A 257 -1.01 6.24 6.09
CA CYS A 257 -0.81 4.82 5.84
C CYS A 257 -2.16 4.11 5.65
N THR A 258 -2.38 3.51 4.49
CA THR A 258 -3.51 2.61 4.27
C THR A 258 -3.13 1.23 4.79
N GLY A 259 -3.73 0.82 5.91
CA GLY A 259 -3.35 -0.39 6.65
C GLY A 259 -3.35 -0.16 8.17
N THR A 260 -2.85 -1.13 8.93
CA THR A 260 -2.91 -1.13 10.39
C THR A 260 -1.61 -1.58 11.06
N LEU A 261 -1.46 -1.22 12.33
CA LEU A 261 -0.61 -1.96 13.27
C LEU A 261 -1.41 -3.17 13.75
N THR A 262 -1.05 -4.36 13.27
CA THR A 262 -1.76 -5.60 13.61
C THR A 262 -0.96 -6.46 14.58
N MET A 263 -1.58 -6.81 15.71
CA MET A 263 -1.17 -7.88 16.61
C MET A 263 -1.57 -9.24 16.03
N ARG A 264 -0.95 -9.64 14.91
CA ARG A 264 -1.44 -10.71 14.04
C ARG A 264 -1.37 -12.09 14.69
N HIS A 265 -0.27 -12.36 15.38
CA HIS A 265 -0.08 -13.50 16.27
C HIS A 265 0.77 -13.09 17.48
N GLY A 266 0.80 -13.96 18.49
CA GLY A 266 1.58 -13.73 19.72
C GLY A 266 0.85 -12.85 20.72
N ASN A 267 1.28 -12.96 21.98
CA ASN A 267 0.59 -12.42 23.15
C ASN A 267 1.40 -11.32 23.83
N GLU A 268 0.78 -10.59 24.75
CA GLU A 268 1.49 -9.66 25.66
C GLU A 268 2.19 -8.51 24.91
N THR A 269 1.62 -8.04 23.80
CA THR A 269 2.13 -6.88 23.05
C THR A 269 1.68 -5.58 23.72
N MET A 270 2.59 -4.61 23.82
CA MET A 270 2.30 -3.25 24.27
C MET A 270 2.28 -2.29 23.08
N VAL A 271 1.19 -1.53 22.93
CA VAL A 271 1.03 -0.47 21.93
C VAL A 271 0.72 0.82 22.69
N ASP A 272 1.73 1.67 22.87
CA ASP A 272 1.69 2.83 23.79
C ASP A 272 2.04 4.15 23.11
N GLY A 273 1.11 5.11 23.10
CA GLY A 273 1.43 6.49 22.71
C GLY A 273 1.77 6.71 21.24
N ASN A 274 1.32 5.82 20.34
CA ASN A 274 1.50 6.00 18.89
C ASN A 274 0.50 7.02 18.33
N VAL A 275 0.86 7.65 17.20
CA VAL A 275 0.07 8.68 16.53
C VAL A 275 -0.31 8.22 15.13
N PHE A 276 -1.60 8.16 14.83
CA PHE A 276 -2.15 7.78 13.53
C PHE A 276 -2.88 8.96 12.90
N ILE A 277 -2.40 9.43 11.75
CA ILE A 277 -2.91 10.60 11.04
C ILE A 277 -3.38 10.15 9.66
N GLY A 278 -4.70 9.99 9.49
CA GLY A 278 -5.29 9.52 8.24
C GLY A 278 -5.69 10.61 7.26
N ASN A 279 -5.92 11.85 7.73
CA ASN A 279 -6.38 12.99 6.91
C ASN A 279 -7.65 12.69 6.07
N GLY A 280 -8.49 11.75 6.48
CA GLY A 280 -9.68 11.34 5.72
C GLY A 280 -9.36 10.47 4.50
N LYS A 281 -8.09 10.11 4.27
CA LYS A 281 -7.71 9.25 3.14
C LYS A 281 -8.36 7.86 3.30
N PRO A 282 -9.00 7.30 2.25
CA PRO A 282 -9.61 5.97 2.28
C PRO A 282 -8.67 4.87 2.81
N SER A 283 -9.23 3.90 3.52
CA SER A 283 -8.52 2.70 4.01
C SER A 283 -7.39 2.96 5.01
N THR A 284 -7.28 4.19 5.55
CA THR A 284 -6.36 4.49 6.66
C THR A 284 -6.88 3.86 7.95
N GLY A 285 -6.06 3.04 8.60
CA GLY A 285 -6.45 2.28 9.79
C GLY A 285 -5.56 2.58 11.00
N GLY A 286 -5.95 2.04 12.14
CA GLY A 286 -5.20 2.20 13.40
C GLY A 286 -4.68 0.86 13.91
N VAL A 287 -5.21 0.42 15.05
CA VAL A 287 -4.73 -0.77 15.76
C VAL A 287 -5.72 -1.93 15.61
N ARG A 288 -5.20 -3.12 15.25
CA ARG A 288 -5.96 -4.38 15.21
C ARG A 288 -5.46 -5.38 16.26
N VAL A 289 -6.35 -5.72 17.18
CA VAL A 289 -6.13 -6.62 18.33
C VAL A 289 -6.66 -8.02 18.02
N ILE A 290 -5.78 -9.01 18.16
CA ILE A 290 -6.04 -10.46 18.12
C ILE A 290 -5.21 -11.08 19.27
N ASN A 291 -5.49 -12.32 19.65
CA ASN A 291 -4.73 -13.08 20.65
C ASN A 291 -4.80 -12.47 22.06
N GLU A 292 -3.96 -12.95 22.98
CA GLU A 292 -4.17 -12.77 24.41
C GLU A 292 -3.31 -11.63 25.01
N LYS A 293 -3.83 -11.00 26.07
CA LYS A 293 -3.12 -10.06 26.95
C LYS A 293 -2.50 -8.86 26.23
N GLN A 294 -3.15 -8.40 25.17
CA GLN A 294 -2.68 -7.22 24.45
C GLN A 294 -2.97 -5.95 25.27
N THR A 295 -2.08 -4.97 25.20
CA THR A 295 -2.28 -3.67 25.85
C THR A 295 -2.17 -2.55 24.82
N VAL A 296 -3.25 -1.79 24.63
CA VAL A 296 -3.34 -0.66 23.69
C VAL A 296 -3.70 0.60 24.47
N ILE A 297 -2.72 1.46 24.72
CA ILE A 297 -2.89 2.61 25.61
C ILE A 297 -2.33 3.92 25.05
N ASN A 298 -2.96 5.03 25.42
CA ASN A 298 -2.49 6.39 25.11
C ASN A 298 -2.32 6.71 23.61
N ASN A 299 -2.84 5.89 22.71
CA ASN A 299 -2.67 6.11 21.27
C ASN A 299 -3.64 7.19 20.78
N TYR A 300 -3.16 8.02 19.85
CA TYR A 300 -3.92 9.12 19.27
C TYR A 300 -4.22 8.82 17.80
N HIS A 301 -5.49 8.89 17.42
CA HIS A 301 -5.98 8.58 16.08
C HIS A 301 -6.79 9.77 15.56
N VAL A 302 -6.49 10.22 14.34
CA VAL A 302 -7.23 11.32 13.70
C VAL A 302 -7.50 11.04 12.23
N GLY A 303 -8.75 11.19 11.80
CA GLY A 303 -9.12 11.15 10.38
C GLY A 303 -8.93 9.78 9.71
N LEU A 304 -9.14 8.68 10.44
CA LEU A 304 -8.99 7.31 9.92
C LEU A 304 -10.33 6.78 9.38
N THR A 305 -10.34 6.30 8.13
CA THR A 305 -11.57 5.95 7.40
C THR A 305 -11.67 4.47 7.00
N GLY A 306 -10.66 3.67 7.30
CA GLY A 306 -10.70 2.23 7.04
C GLY A 306 -11.83 1.54 7.82
N TYR A 307 -12.37 0.45 7.26
CA TYR A 307 -13.47 -0.32 7.82
C TYR A 307 -13.09 -1.79 8.00
N ARG A 308 -13.95 -2.58 8.67
CA ARG A 308 -13.72 -3.99 8.98
C ARG A 308 -12.39 -4.18 9.71
N PHE A 309 -11.47 -4.95 9.14
CA PHE A 309 -10.14 -5.18 9.72
C PHE A 309 -9.20 -3.97 9.66
N ARG A 310 -9.60 -2.90 8.96
CA ARG A 310 -8.86 -1.65 8.82
C ARG A 310 -9.47 -0.50 9.61
N GLY A 311 -10.38 -0.80 10.53
CA GLY A 311 -10.94 0.21 11.44
C GLY A 311 -9.87 1.05 12.13
N ALA A 312 -10.26 2.22 12.62
CA ALA A 312 -9.42 3.03 13.51
C ALA A 312 -9.03 2.23 14.76
N PHE A 313 -9.94 1.38 15.23
CA PHE A 313 -9.64 0.31 16.18
C PHE A 313 -10.45 -0.95 15.83
N VAL A 314 -9.80 -2.11 15.92
CA VAL A 314 -10.41 -3.40 15.62
C VAL A 314 -10.08 -4.40 16.72
N MET A 315 -11.10 -5.02 17.31
CA MET A 315 -10.98 -6.19 18.17
C MET A 315 -11.63 -7.37 17.46
N MET A 316 -10.84 -8.39 17.12
CA MET A 316 -11.32 -9.50 16.29
C MET A 316 -11.98 -10.63 17.08
N ASN A 317 -12.87 -11.37 16.40
CA ASN A 317 -13.23 -12.71 16.81
C ASN A 317 -12.09 -13.71 16.55
N GLY A 318 -12.07 -14.80 17.31
CA GLY A 318 -11.10 -15.88 17.18
C GLY A 318 -11.72 -17.20 16.69
N VAL A 319 -10.84 -18.10 16.28
CA VAL A 319 -11.17 -19.50 15.96
C VAL A 319 -11.08 -20.33 17.25
N PRO A 320 -12.13 -21.10 17.62
CA PRO A 320 -12.05 -22.01 18.75
C PRO A 320 -10.91 -23.01 18.60
N ASN A 321 -10.08 -23.18 19.64
CA ASN A 321 -8.88 -24.04 19.60
C ASN A 321 -7.96 -23.72 18.40
N SER A 322 -7.82 -22.43 18.07
CA SER A 322 -7.07 -21.96 16.90
C SER A 322 -5.66 -22.55 16.84
N PRO A 323 -5.22 -23.09 15.68
CA PRO A 323 -3.80 -23.31 15.44
C PRO A 323 -3.05 -21.96 15.33
N PRO A 324 -1.71 -21.94 15.50
CA PRO A 324 -0.93 -20.69 15.54
C PRO A 324 -1.00 -19.82 14.28
N ASN A 325 -1.30 -20.39 13.12
CA ASN A 325 -1.41 -19.68 11.84
C ASN A 325 -2.83 -19.13 11.56
N ARG A 326 -3.80 -19.38 12.44
CA ARG A 326 -5.15 -18.81 12.34
C ARG A 326 -5.30 -17.60 13.28
N TYR A 327 -6.48 -17.38 13.87
CA TYR A 327 -6.78 -16.22 14.70
C TYR A 327 -7.11 -16.71 16.11
N VAL A 328 -6.22 -16.50 17.09
CA VAL A 328 -6.50 -16.81 18.50
C VAL A 328 -7.48 -15.76 19.04
N PRO A 329 -8.51 -16.16 19.80
CA PRO A 329 -9.47 -15.21 20.39
C PRO A 329 -8.79 -14.14 21.23
N VAL A 330 -9.42 -12.96 21.29
CA VAL A 330 -8.99 -11.87 22.17
C VAL A 330 -9.37 -12.20 23.60
N ILE A 331 -8.37 -12.32 24.48
CA ILE A 331 -8.54 -12.68 25.89
C ILE A 331 -7.69 -11.75 26.76
N ASP A 332 -8.19 -11.34 27.93
CA ASP A 332 -7.44 -10.57 28.93
C ASP A 332 -6.77 -9.30 28.38
N SER A 333 -7.33 -8.69 27.33
CA SER A 333 -6.71 -7.54 26.67
C SER A 333 -7.26 -6.22 27.22
N LYS A 334 -6.40 -5.19 27.28
CA LYS A 334 -6.74 -3.87 27.79
C LYS A 334 -6.57 -2.80 26.72
N VAL A 335 -7.61 -2.00 26.52
CA VAL A 335 -7.63 -0.88 25.58
C VAL A 335 -8.07 0.37 26.33
N SER A 336 -7.12 1.23 26.71
CA SER A 336 -7.46 2.39 27.54
C SER A 336 -6.77 3.69 27.19
N ASN A 337 -7.40 4.82 27.53
CA ASN A 337 -6.81 6.16 27.35
C ASN A 337 -6.46 6.50 25.89
N ASN A 338 -7.08 5.84 24.92
CA ASN A 338 -6.89 6.16 23.50
C ASN A 338 -7.83 7.28 23.08
N THR A 339 -7.39 8.11 22.14
CA THR A 339 -8.16 9.22 21.57
C THR A 339 -8.45 8.97 20.10
N PHE A 340 -9.71 9.11 19.70
CA PHE A 340 -10.18 8.94 18.32
C PHE A 340 -10.94 10.21 17.89
N ILE A 341 -10.40 10.93 16.91
CA ILE A 341 -10.98 12.19 16.40
C ILE A 341 -11.29 12.02 14.93
N ASN A 342 -12.57 12.17 14.56
CA ASN A 342 -13.05 12.05 13.20
C ASN A 342 -12.59 10.73 12.54
N CYS A 343 -12.60 9.66 13.33
CA CYS A 343 -12.39 8.29 12.88
C CYS A 343 -13.75 7.64 12.58
N ASP A 344 -13.83 6.84 11.52
CA ASP A 344 -15.12 6.38 11.00
C ASP A 344 -15.62 5.08 11.61
N HIS A 345 -14.72 4.20 12.05
CA HIS A 345 -15.02 2.81 12.36
C HIS A 345 -14.25 2.29 13.57
N ILE A 346 -15.00 1.89 14.60
CA ILE A 346 -14.55 1.09 15.74
C ILE A 346 -15.26 -0.26 15.65
N GLN A 347 -14.50 -1.34 15.50
CA GLN A 347 -15.02 -2.64 15.06
C GLN A 347 -14.78 -3.68 16.15
N LEU A 348 -15.86 -4.20 16.74
CA LEU A 348 -15.82 -5.17 17.83
C LEU A 348 -16.32 -6.54 17.36
N CYS A 349 -15.60 -7.60 17.74
CA CYS A 349 -15.86 -8.96 17.28
C CYS A 349 -15.68 -9.12 15.76
N ALA A 350 -14.85 -8.26 15.15
CA ALA A 350 -14.70 -8.18 13.70
C ALA A 350 -14.28 -9.52 13.10
N GLY A 351 -14.89 -9.87 11.96
CA GLY A 351 -14.68 -11.14 11.28
C GLY A 351 -15.41 -12.32 11.89
N SER A 352 -16.40 -12.10 12.76
CA SER A 352 -17.25 -13.19 13.26
C SER A 352 -17.91 -13.94 12.10
N ASP A 353 -17.72 -15.25 12.07
CA ASP A 353 -18.31 -16.17 11.10
C ASP A 353 -18.34 -17.59 11.70
N ALA A 354 -18.73 -18.59 10.90
CA ALA A 354 -18.82 -19.97 11.36
C ALA A 354 -17.47 -20.54 11.87
N GLU A 355 -16.34 -20.07 11.33
CA GLU A 355 -15.00 -20.47 11.75
C GLU A 355 -14.49 -19.61 12.92
N ARG A 356 -14.59 -18.29 12.79
CA ARG A 356 -14.21 -17.28 13.78
C ARG A 356 -15.38 -17.03 14.74
N SER A 357 -15.81 -18.09 15.44
CA SER A 357 -17.01 -18.09 16.28
C SER A 357 -16.76 -17.84 17.77
N GLN A 358 -15.53 -17.46 18.16
CA GLN A 358 -15.20 -17.17 19.55
C GLN A 358 -15.00 -15.66 19.78
N ALA A 359 -15.98 -15.05 20.44
CA ALA A 359 -15.96 -13.65 20.82
C ALA A 359 -14.86 -13.30 21.85
N PRO A 360 -14.45 -12.02 21.92
CA PRO A 360 -13.54 -11.53 22.96
C PRO A 360 -14.06 -11.80 24.38
N ARG A 361 -13.16 -12.10 25.31
CA ARG A 361 -13.51 -12.33 26.71
C ARG A 361 -12.51 -11.74 27.70
N THR A 362 -12.98 -11.53 28.93
CA THR A 362 -12.21 -10.98 30.07
C THR A 362 -11.40 -9.72 29.74
N SER A 363 -11.83 -8.98 28.71
CA SER A 363 -11.12 -7.82 28.18
C SER A 363 -11.77 -6.51 28.64
N GLU A 364 -11.06 -5.40 28.49
CA GLU A 364 -11.51 -4.09 28.96
C GLU A 364 -11.27 -3.00 27.92
N ILE A 365 -12.29 -2.16 27.70
CA ILE A 365 -12.23 -0.91 26.95
C ILE A 365 -12.60 0.23 27.90
N SER A 366 -11.61 1.03 28.32
CA SER A 366 -11.81 2.03 29.37
C SER A 366 -11.16 3.38 29.10
N GLU A 367 -11.77 4.47 29.57
CA GLU A 367 -11.15 5.82 29.54
C GLU A 367 -10.76 6.31 28.14
N ASN A 368 -11.34 5.75 27.09
CA ASN A 368 -11.10 6.20 25.72
C ASN A 368 -12.00 7.39 25.37
N ILE A 369 -11.56 8.23 24.46
CA ILE A 369 -12.29 9.42 23.99
C ILE A 369 -12.61 9.26 22.53
N PHE A 370 -13.89 9.37 22.18
CA PHE A 370 -14.39 9.31 20.81
C PHE A 370 -15.07 10.63 20.45
N TYR A 371 -14.60 11.26 19.38
CA TYR A 371 -15.17 12.49 18.84
C TYR A 371 -15.34 12.33 17.33
N ASN A 372 -16.51 12.68 16.81
CA ASN A 372 -16.77 12.79 15.37
C ASN A 372 -17.81 13.90 15.14
N ASP A 373 -17.53 14.80 14.20
CA ASP A 373 -18.37 15.94 13.85
C ASP A 373 -19.35 15.66 12.70
N HIS A 374 -19.20 14.52 12.01
CA HIS A 374 -20.00 14.18 10.83
C HIS A 374 -20.79 12.88 10.97
N LYS A 375 -20.33 11.92 11.80
CA LYS A 375 -21.00 10.64 12.04
C LYS A 375 -21.65 10.61 13.42
N LYS A 376 -22.77 9.90 13.51
CA LYS A 376 -23.47 9.61 14.77
C LYS A 376 -23.01 8.30 15.41
N ASN A 377 -22.75 7.27 14.61
CA ASN A 377 -22.39 5.94 15.09
C ASN A 377 -21.00 5.56 14.58
N LEU A 378 -20.11 5.17 15.50
CA LEU A 378 -18.76 4.70 15.18
C LEU A 378 -18.60 3.19 15.37
N PHE A 379 -19.38 2.61 16.27
CA PHE A 379 -19.25 1.21 16.68
C PHE A 379 -19.98 0.28 15.71
N THR A 380 -19.32 -0.80 15.33
CA THR A 380 -19.94 -1.94 14.67
C THR A 380 -19.64 -3.18 15.51
N VAL A 381 -20.70 -3.85 15.96
CA VAL A 381 -20.63 -5.05 16.80
C VAL A 381 -21.08 -6.24 15.98
N TYR A 382 -20.20 -7.22 15.80
CA TYR A 382 -20.45 -8.39 14.95
C TYR A 382 -20.87 -9.65 15.72
N ASP A 383 -20.68 -9.67 17.04
CA ASP A 383 -20.95 -10.83 17.90
C ASP A 383 -21.17 -10.37 19.35
N ASP A 384 -21.37 -11.31 20.27
CA ASP A 384 -21.48 -11.04 21.70
C ASP A 384 -20.27 -10.26 22.24
N ILE A 385 -20.54 -9.17 22.95
CA ILE A 385 -19.55 -8.30 23.60
C ILE A 385 -19.60 -8.40 25.12
N SER A 386 -20.35 -9.34 25.70
CA SER A 386 -20.47 -9.54 27.15
C SER A 386 -19.13 -9.83 27.84
N GLY A 387 -18.16 -10.35 27.08
CA GLY A 387 -16.79 -10.59 27.51
C GLY A 387 -15.91 -9.34 27.57
N ILE A 388 -16.42 -8.16 27.18
CA ILE A 388 -15.71 -6.88 27.19
C ILE A 388 -16.36 -5.97 28.22
N SER A 389 -15.58 -5.54 29.22
CA SER A 389 -16.02 -4.52 30.16
C SER A 389 -15.76 -3.11 29.62
N PHE A 390 -16.77 -2.25 29.67
CA PHE A 390 -16.68 -0.85 29.24
C PHE A 390 -16.71 0.06 30.47
N LYS A 391 -15.75 0.99 30.60
CA LYS A 391 -15.66 1.87 31.78
C LYS A 391 -15.19 3.27 31.43
N ASN A 392 -15.92 4.29 31.87
CA ASN A 392 -15.48 5.70 31.80
C ASN A 392 -15.06 6.17 30.39
N ASN A 393 -15.61 5.60 29.32
CA ASN A 393 -15.35 6.08 27.96
C ASN A 393 -16.16 7.36 27.71
N ILE A 394 -15.60 8.30 26.97
CA ILE A 394 -16.25 9.58 26.65
C ILE A 394 -16.63 9.62 25.18
N LEU A 395 -17.88 9.98 24.91
CA LEU A 395 -18.40 10.26 23.58
C LEU A 395 -18.61 11.77 23.40
N GLY A 396 -18.28 12.32 22.23
CA GLY A 396 -18.77 13.65 21.85
C GLY A 396 -20.30 13.69 21.81
N GLU A 397 -20.92 14.85 22.00
CA GLU A 397 -22.39 14.97 22.08
C GLU A 397 -23.14 14.44 20.85
N ASN A 398 -22.54 14.53 19.66
CA ASN A 398 -23.13 14.04 18.42
C ASN A 398 -23.13 12.51 18.28
N LEU A 399 -22.40 11.80 19.15
CA LEU A 399 -22.22 10.35 19.04
C LEU A 399 -23.27 9.58 19.85
N GLU A 400 -23.74 8.50 19.24
CA GLU A 400 -24.68 7.53 19.78
C GLU A 400 -24.00 6.13 19.76
N THR A 401 -24.41 5.25 20.68
CA THR A 401 -23.98 3.85 20.72
C THR A 401 -25.06 2.98 21.33
N ASP A 402 -25.21 1.75 20.81
CA ASP A 402 -26.11 0.74 21.35
C ASP A 402 -25.48 -0.05 22.53
N ILE A 403 -24.23 0.24 22.89
CA ILE A 403 -23.57 -0.37 24.05
C ILE A 403 -24.14 0.22 25.34
N SER A 404 -24.74 -0.64 26.18
CA SER A 404 -25.64 -0.23 27.27
C SER A 404 -24.99 0.51 28.44
N GLU A 405 -23.68 0.33 28.67
CA GLU A 405 -22.98 0.92 29.81
C GLU A 405 -21.52 1.26 29.52
N GLY A 406 -20.90 2.05 30.41
CA GLY A 406 -19.47 2.36 30.34
C GLY A 406 -19.10 3.56 29.45
N PHE A 407 -20.09 4.27 28.91
CA PHE A 407 -19.95 5.48 28.10
C PHE A 407 -20.68 6.66 28.72
N GLU A 408 -20.11 7.85 28.56
CA GLU A 408 -20.72 9.12 28.95
C GLU A 408 -20.54 10.16 27.84
N ASN A 409 -21.62 10.80 27.40
CA ASN A 409 -21.53 11.90 26.43
C ASN A 409 -21.03 13.19 27.10
N SER A 410 -20.27 13.97 26.33
CA SER A 410 -19.71 15.25 26.75
C SER A 410 -19.63 16.24 25.59
N GLU A 411 -19.85 17.52 25.89
CA GLU A 411 -19.35 18.61 25.04
C GLU A 411 -17.82 18.51 25.02
N ILE A 412 -17.23 18.42 23.83
CA ILE A 412 -15.78 18.33 23.63
C ILE A 412 -15.36 19.48 22.72
N LYS A 413 -14.36 20.25 23.16
CA LYS A 413 -13.71 21.27 22.35
C LYS A 413 -12.35 20.76 21.90
N LEU A 414 -12.01 20.95 20.63
CA LEU A 414 -10.71 20.57 20.09
C LEU A 414 -9.77 21.79 20.10
N GLU A 415 -8.61 21.64 20.73
CA GLU A 415 -7.57 22.67 20.80
C GLU A 415 -6.27 22.15 20.21
N LYS A 416 -5.55 22.96 19.44
CA LYS A 416 -4.24 22.55 18.93
C LYS A 416 -3.19 22.57 20.04
N ASN A 417 -2.44 21.49 20.21
CA ASN A 417 -1.24 21.51 21.06
C ASN A 417 -0.04 22.17 20.34
N GLU A 418 1.10 22.24 21.04
CA GLU A 418 2.36 22.78 20.51
C GLU A 418 2.87 22.05 19.26
N GLN A 419 2.48 20.79 19.07
CA GLN A 419 2.83 19.96 17.90
C GLN A 419 1.80 20.09 16.76
N GLY A 420 0.77 20.92 16.92
CA GLY A 420 -0.28 21.15 15.92
C GLY A 420 -1.40 20.09 15.87
N LEU A 421 -1.40 19.11 16.77
CA LEU A 421 -2.41 18.05 16.88
C LEU A 421 -3.63 18.55 17.67
N LEU A 422 -4.83 18.08 17.29
CA LEU A 422 -6.10 18.45 17.93
C LEU A 422 -6.30 17.65 19.21
N ILE A 423 -6.32 18.32 20.36
CA ILE A 423 -6.49 17.70 21.67
C ILE A 423 -7.92 17.96 22.17
N PRO A 424 -8.66 16.91 22.56
CA PRO A 424 -10.01 17.08 23.10
C PRO A 424 -9.95 17.59 24.54
N LYS A 425 -10.74 18.62 24.83
CA LYS A 425 -10.90 19.24 26.15
C LYS A 425 -12.35 19.17 26.60
N SER A 426 -12.55 18.72 27.84
CA SER A 426 -13.83 18.64 28.54
C SER A 426 -13.60 18.42 30.04
N ASP A 427 -14.51 18.93 30.88
CA ASP A 427 -14.53 18.68 32.32
C ASP A 427 -14.76 17.20 32.69
N LYS A 428 -15.32 16.40 31.76
CA LYS A 428 -15.55 14.96 31.93
C LYS A 428 -14.34 14.11 31.54
N ILE A 429 -13.38 14.68 30.82
CA ILE A 429 -12.11 14.02 30.50
C ILE A 429 -11.21 14.09 31.73
N LYS A 430 -11.15 12.99 32.50
CA LYS A 430 -10.40 12.93 33.77
C LYS A 430 -8.89 12.85 33.58
N ASN A 431 -8.46 12.21 32.50
CA ASN A 431 -7.04 12.05 32.16
C ASN A 431 -6.71 13.00 31.04
N GLU A 432 -5.76 13.92 31.27
CA GLU A 432 -5.33 14.83 30.23
C GLU A 432 -4.73 14.06 29.05
N VAL A 433 -5.26 14.32 27.85
CA VAL A 433 -4.68 13.80 26.61
C VAL A 433 -3.37 14.55 26.37
N SER A 434 -2.26 13.84 26.51
CA SER A 434 -0.92 14.35 26.26
C SER A 434 -0.26 13.53 25.16
N ILE A 435 0.39 14.24 24.22
CA ILE A 435 1.19 13.62 23.17
C ILE A 435 2.65 13.73 23.60
N SER A 436 3.36 12.61 23.58
CA SER A 436 4.77 12.58 23.98
C SER A 436 5.62 13.47 23.07
N PRO A 437 6.59 14.25 23.61
CA PRO A 437 7.55 14.96 22.78
C PRO A 437 8.51 14.00 22.04
N LYS A 438 8.49 12.70 22.37
CA LYS A 438 9.30 11.66 21.71
C LYS A 438 8.64 11.04 20.48
N ILE A 439 7.46 11.51 20.07
CA ILE A 439 6.83 10.97 18.84
C ILE A 439 7.75 11.17 17.64
N ALA A 440 7.66 10.23 16.71
CA ALA A 440 8.32 10.38 15.42
C ALA A 440 7.71 11.54 14.64
N THR A 441 8.56 12.35 14.02
CA THR A 441 8.19 13.34 13.00
C THR A 441 8.98 13.04 11.74
N LYS A 442 8.56 13.61 10.61
CA LYS A 442 9.30 13.42 9.36
C LYS A 442 10.72 14.01 9.45
N GLU A 443 10.89 15.03 10.28
CA GLU A 443 12.12 15.79 10.49
C GLU A 443 13.09 15.07 11.44
N ASN A 444 12.60 14.45 12.52
CA ASN A 444 13.45 13.80 13.53
C ASN A 444 13.78 12.32 13.24
N THR A 445 13.35 11.80 12.08
CA THR A 445 13.59 10.41 11.67
C THR A 445 14.44 10.32 10.42
N GLY A 446 15.06 9.15 10.19
CA GLY A 446 15.97 8.90 9.08
C GLY A 446 17.20 9.81 9.13
N VAL A 447 17.71 10.16 7.95
CA VAL A 447 18.89 11.03 7.82
C VAL A 447 18.54 12.41 7.29
N ALA A 448 19.31 13.42 7.71
CA ALA A 448 19.15 14.81 7.25
C ALA A 448 19.83 15.07 5.88
N TRP A 449 20.82 14.26 5.53
CA TRP A 449 21.62 14.41 4.31
C TRP A 449 21.02 13.70 3.09
N TYR A 450 19.86 13.04 3.24
CA TYR A 450 19.12 12.40 2.15
C TYR A 450 17.69 12.92 2.12
N SER A 451 17.23 13.31 0.92
CA SER A 451 15.92 13.95 0.75
C SER A 451 14.77 13.01 1.07
N LYS A 452 13.76 13.51 1.81
CA LYS A 452 12.46 12.86 2.02
C LYS A 452 11.34 13.45 1.16
N ALA A 453 11.72 14.24 0.15
CA ALA A 453 10.77 14.83 -0.79
C ALA A 453 10.26 13.77 -1.76
N ASP A 454 8.97 13.87 -2.12
CA ASP A 454 8.41 13.03 -3.16
C ASP A 454 9.06 13.34 -4.51
N SER A 455 9.41 12.31 -5.26
CA SER A 455 9.99 12.40 -6.61
C SER A 455 8.98 12.06 -7.72
N PHE A 456 7.68 11.95 -7.39
CA PHE A 456 6.63 11.64 -8.35
C PHE A 456 6.35 12.82 -9.28
N VAL A 457 6.32 12.54 -10.58
CA VAL A 457 5.93 13.51 -11.60
C VAL A 457 4.48 13.26 -11.99
N ALA A 458 3.62 14.25 -11.79
CA ALA A 458 2.22 14.14 -12.16
C ALA A 458 2.02 14.19 -13.68
N LEU A 459 0.95 13.56 -14.16
CA LEU A 459 0.43 13.82 -15.51
C LEU A 459 0.11 15.32 -15.65
N ASN A 460 0.28 15.88 -16.85
CA ASN A 460 0.00 17.29 -17.16
C ASN A 460 0.88 18.33 -16.41
N SER A 461 2.04 17.94 -15.87
CA SER A 461 2.91 18.85 -15.11
C SER A 461 4.10 19.42 -15.92
N GLY A 462 4.37 18.85 -17.10
CA GLY A 462 5.47 19.22 -17.96
C GLY A 462 5.09 20.25 -19.03
N LYS A 463 5.90 20.36 -20.07
CA LYS A 463 5.66 21.30 -21.17
C LYS A 463 4.70 20.74 -22.21
N VAL A 464 4.03 21.64 -22.92
CA VAL A 464 3.26 21.29 -24.12
C VAL A 464 4.20 21.17 -25.32
N ILE A 465 4.11 20.06 -26.03
CA ILE A 465 4.84 19.76 -27.26
C ILE A 465 3.80 19.62 -28.37
N LYS A 466 3.84 20.53 -29.35
CA LYS A 466 2.99 20.42 -30.54
C LYS A 466 3.50 19.29 -31.43
N VAL A 467 2.60 18.42 -31.86
CA VAL A 467 2.94 17.29 -32.73
C VAL A 467 2.25 17.47 -34.07
N GLU A 468 3.04 17.60 -35.13
CA GLU A 468 2.51 17.70 -36.50
C GLU A 468 1.87 16.37 -36.95
N PRO A 469 0.82 16.41 -37.78
CA PRO A 469 0.21 15.21 -38.33
C PRO A 469 1.19 14.45 -39.23
N GLY A 470 1.02 13.13 -39.30
CA GLY A 470 1.87 12.28 -40.14
C GLY A 470 2.09 10.88 -39.59
N ILE A 471 3.04 10.19 -40.19
CA ILE A 471 3.41 8.82 -39.83
C ILE A 471 4.38 8.84 -38.65
N ASN A 472 4.05 8.13 -37.58
CA ASN A 472 4.86 7.95 -36.37
C ASN A 472 5.27 9.24 -35.65
N THR A 473 4.64 10.39 -35.92
CA THR A 473 4.98 11.64 -35.24
C THR A 473 4.66 11.57 -33.74
N ILE A 474 3.57 10.88 -33.35
CA ILE A 474 3.27 10.56 -31.94
C ILE A 474 4.34 9.64 -31.35
N TYR A 475 4.78 8.61 -32.08
CA TYR A 475 5.82 7.69 -31.60
C TYR A 475 7.14 8.41 -31.30
N GLU A 476 7.63 9.24 -32.23
CA GLU A 476 8.87 10.00 -32.03
C GLU A 476 8.69 11.04 -30.91
N ALA A 477 7.55 11.73 -30.86
CA ALA A 477 7.27 12.70 -29.80
C ALA A 477 7.20 12.05 -28.40
N SER A 478 6.59 10.87 -28.27
CA SER A 478 6.56 10.12 -27.01
C SER A 478 7.97 9.74 -26.56
N LYS A 479 8.83 9.30 -27.50
CA LYS A 479 10.23 8.95 -27.23
C LYS A 479 11.07 10.14 -26.76
N ASP A 480 10.86 11.31 -27.35
CA ASP A 480 11.62 12.53 -27.05
C ASP A 480 11.03 13.37 -25.89
N SER A 481 9.83 13.01 -25.42
CA SER A 481 9.15 13.68 -24.32
C SER A 481 9.82 13.40 -22.95
N LYS A 482 9.55 14.29 -21.99
CA LYS A 482 9.99 14.13 -20.59
C LYS A 482 8.81 13.77 -19.68
N PRO A 483 9.06 13.22 -18.48
CA PRO A 483 8.01 13.00 -17.48
C PRO A 483 7.15 14.25 -17.27
N GLY A 484 5.83 14.08 -17.37
CA GLY A 484 4.82 15.12 -17.20
C GLY A 484 4.44 15.88 -18.47
N ASP A 485 5.20 15.75 -19.57
CA ASP A 485 4.95 16.49 -20.81
C ASP A 485 3.58 16.15 -21.43
N ILE A 486 3.09 17.08 -22.26
CA ILE A 486 1.80 17.01 -22.92
C ILE A 486 2.03 17.08 -24.43
N LEU A 487 1.68 16.03 -25.17
CA LEU A 487 1.66 16.02 -26.63
C LEU A 487 0.33 16.60 -27.10
N GLU A 488 0.38 17.78 -27.70
CA GLU A 488 -0.79 18.46 -28.26
C GLU A 488 -0.86 18.20 -29.76
N LEU A 489 -1.86 17.41 -30.15
CA LEU A 489 -2.16 17.08 -31.54
C LEU A 489 -3.02 18.16 -32.17
N THR A 490 -2.78 18.40 -33.46
CA THR A 490 -3.60 19.30 -34.27
C THR A 490 -4.97 18.67 -34.48
N SER A 491 -6.00 19.32 -33.95
CA SER A 491 -7.40 18.91 -34.09
C SER A 491 -7.82 18.71 -35.55
N GLY A 492 -8.71 17.74 -35.79
CA GLY A 492 -9.22 17.40 -37.12
C GLY A 492 -8.20 16.75 -38.07
N GLN A 493 -6.94 16.60 -37.65
CA GLN A 493 -5.89 15.98 -38.47
C GLN A 493 -5.68 14.50 -38.12
N THR A 494 -5.10 13.77 -39.06
CA THR A 494 -4.85 12.32 -38.94
C THR A 494 -3.39 12.02 -38.59
N TYR A 495 -3.20 11.07 -37.66
CA TYR A 495 -1.92 10.57 -37.18
C TYR A 495 -1.88 9.06 -37.37
N LEU A 496 -0.90 8.54 -38.12
CA LEU A 496 -0.76 7.12 -38.39
C LEU A 496 0.40 6.52 -37.59
N LEU A 497 0.11 5.55 -36.72
CA LEU A 497 1.10 4.78 -35.97
C LEU A 497 1.40 3.46 -36.68
N THR A 498 2.55 3.37 -37.34
CA THR A 498 3.09 2.08 -37.84
C THR A 498 4.02 1.42 -36.82
N LYS A 499 4.32 2.13 -35.73
CA LYS A 499 4.97 1.64 -34.52
C LYS A 499 4.09 1.98 -33.32
N ALA A 500 4.02 1.07 -32.33
CA ALA A 500 3.35 1.38 -31.07
C ALA A 500 4.16 2.44 -30.32
N ALA A 501 3.49 3.47 -29.80
CA ALA A 501 4.12 4.49 -28.98
C ALA A 501 4.33 3.94 -27.55
N GLU A 502 5.60 3.79 -27.18
CA GLU A 502 6.00 3.34 -25.84
C GLU A 502 5.86 4.49 -24.84
N VAL A 503 5.16 4.25 -23.74
CA VAL A 503 4.95 5.20 -22.64
C VAL A 503 5.81 4.75 -21.46
N LYS A 504 6.95 5.41 -21.23
CA LYS A 504 7.95 5.06 -20.21
C LYS A 504 7.94 5.98 -18.98
N HIS A 505 7.16 7.04 -19.04
CA HIS A 505 6.98 8.04 -18.00
C HIS A 505 5.55 8.61 -18.07
N PRO A 506 5.10 9.38 -17.07
CA PRO A 506 3.83 10.09 -17.13
C PRO A 506 3.75 10.98 -18.37
N LEU A 507 2.81 10.70 -19.27
CA LEU A 507 2.66 11.39 -20.55
C LEU A 507 1.18 11.68 -20.81
N THR A 508 0.88 12.89 -21.27
CA THR A 508 -0.47 13.23 -21.76
C THR A 508 -0.46 13.40 -23.26
N ILE A 509 -1.51 12.94 -23.93
CA ILE A 509 -1.75 13.18 -25.35
C ILE A 509 -3.16 13.77 -25.47
N LYS A 510 -3.27 14.93 -26.12
CA LYS A 510 -4.55 15.64 -26.23
C LYS A 510 -4.74 16.30 -27.58
N SER A 511 -5.99 16.65 -27.90
CA SER A 511 -6.32 17.72 -28.86
C SER A 511 -7.24 18.74 -28.20
N SER A 512 -7.37 19.95 -28.75
CA SER A 512 -7.91 21.10 -27.99
C SER A 512 -9.19 21.72 -28.57
N SER A 513 -9.63 21.34 -29.77
CA SER A 513 -10.87 21.84 -30.40
C SER A 513 -12.04 20.86 -30.27
N GLN A 514 -13.24 21.25 -30.73
CA GLN A 514 -14.38 20.34 -30.85
C GLN A 514 -14.11 19.19 -31.84
N GLU A 515 -13.33 19.44 -32.90
CA GLU A 515 -12.83 18.39 -33.77
C GLU A 515 -11.66 17.67 -33.09
N LYS A 516 -11.76 16.33 -33.01
CA LYS A 516 -10.74 15.47 -32.39
C LYS A 516 -9.65 15.14 -33.40
N ALA A 517 -8.40 15.09 -32.94
CA ALA A 517 -7.33 14.47 -33.74
C ALA A 517 -7.62 12.97 -33.90
N VAL A 518 -7.43 12.45 -35.12
CA VAL A 518 -7.74 11.05 -35.48
C VAL A 518 -6.46 10.22 -35.47
N ILE A 519 -6.44 9.17 -34.67
CA ILE A 519 -5.31 8.24 -34.55
C ILE A 519 -5.69 6.92 -35.23
N LEU A 520 -4.91 6.58 -36.25
CA LEU A 520 -4.91 5.29 -36.95
C LEU A 520 -3.67 4.52 -36.53
N PHE A 521 -3.72 3.19 -36.53
CA PHE A 521 -2.56 2.38 -36.19
C PHE A 521 -2.54 1.04 -36.93
N GLU A 522 -1.37 0.67 -37.46
CA GLU A 522 -1.10 -0.55 -38.25
C GLU A 522 -0.32 -1.60 -37.45
N ARG A 523 -0.35 -1.49 -36.12
CA ARG A 523 0.19 -2.47 -35.18
C ARG A 523 -0.95 -3.09 -34.37
N MET A 524 -0.68 -4.19 -33.69
CA MET A 524 -1.67 -4.78 -32.77
C MET A 524 -1.99 -3.87 -31.57
N MET A 525 -1.22 -2.80 -31.36
CA MET A 525 -1.48 -1.79 -30.34
C MET A 525 -1.03 -0.40 -30.80
N ALA A 526 -1.74 0.65 -30.38
CA ALA A 526 -1.32 2.04 -30.58
C ALA A 526 -0.34 2.48 -29.49
N PHE A 527 -0.62 2.14 -28.22
CA PHE A 527 0.19 2.51 -27.06
C PHE A 527 0.56 1.30 -26.22
N GLU A 528 1.81 1.29 -25.73
CA GLU A 528 2.28 0.32 -24.74
C GLU A 528 2.77 1.06 -23.49
N ILE A 529 2.07 0.89 -22.36
CA ILE A 529 2.50 1.40 -21.06
C ILE A 529 3.58 0.47 -20.51
N LEU A 530 4.79 1.00 -20.36
CA LEU A 530 5.95 0.30 -19.83
C LEU A 530 6.23 0.70 -18.37
N ASN A 531 7.17 0.03 -17.71
CA ASN A 531 7.57 0.36 -16.33
C ASN A 531 7.94 1.84 -16.20
N GLY A 532 7.32 2.55 -15.25
CA GLY A 532 7.43 4.01 -15.07
C GLY A 532 6.41 4.84 -15.85
N GLY A 533 5.71 4.23 -16.81
CA GLY A 533 4.70 4.86 -17.64
C GLY A 533 3.40 5.19 -16.90
N SER A 534 2.77 6.29 -17.29
CA SER A 534 1.37 6.59 -17.00
C SER A 534 0.82 7.41 -18.15
N LEU A 535 -0.45 7.24 -18.51
CA LEU A 535 -1.00 7.82 -19.73
C LEU A 535 -2.29 8.58 -19.46
N SER A 536 -2.39 9.79 -20.00
CA SER A 536 -3.65 10.51 -20.13
C SER A 536 -3.95 10.74 -21.62
N LEU A 537 -5.14 10.34 -22.06
CA LEU A 537 -5.68 10.57 -23.39
C LEU A 537 -6.88 11.49 -23.26
N ASN A 538 -6.84 12.65 -23.93
CA ASN A 538 -7.89 13.66 -23.80
C ASN A 538 -8.34 14.17 -25.16
N ASN A 539 -9.64 14.08 -25.44
CA ASN A 539 -10.24 14.67 -26.64
C ASN A 539 -9.58 14.13 -27.93
N LEU A 540 -9.52 12.81 -28.06
CA LEU A 540 -8.92 12.09 -29.20
C LEU A 540 -9.93 11.13 -29.83
N LYS A 541 -9.75 10.85 -31.12
CA LYS A 541 -10.50 9.82 -31.84
C LYS A 541 -9.56 8.71 -32.28
N PHE A 542 -9.92 7.46 -32.00
CA PHE A 542 -9.21 6.26 -32.42
C PHE A 542 -10.07 5.52 -33.43
N ASP A 543 -9.53 5.26 -34.62
CA ASP A 543 -10.20 4.51 -35.68
C ASP A 543 -9.35 3.28 -36.03
N GLY A 544 -9.93 2.09 -35.81
CA GLY A 544 -9.26 0.80 -36.00
C GLY A 544 -9.34 0.26 -37.42
N ALA A 545 -9.90 1.01 -38.38
CA ALA A 545 -10.06 0.54 -39.76
C ALA A 545 -8.72 0.22 -40.44
N SER A 546 -7.63 0.87 -40.03
CA SER A 546 -6.27 0.61 -40.55
C SER A 546 -5.48 -0.45 -39.75
N SER A 547 -6.08 -1.03 -38.70
CA SER A 547 -5.39 -2.00 -37.86
C SER A 547 -5.19 -3.33 -38.58
N PRO A 548 -4.18 -4.12 -38.17
CA PRO A 548 -3.91 -5.41 -38.78
C PRO A 548 -5.10 -6.35 -38.66
N ASP A 549 -5.35 -7.15 -39.68
CA ASP A 549 -6.34 -8.23 -39.66
C ASP A 549 -5.84 -9.43 -38.84
N TYR A 550 -5.73 -9.22 -37.53
CA TYR A 550 -5.35 -10.21 -36.53
C TYR A 550 -6.24 -10.09 -35.31
N ALA A 551 -6.59 -11.23 -34.73
CA ALA A 551 -7.30 -11.26 -33.48
C ALA A 551 -6.45 -10.75 -32.31
N GLY A 552 -7.08 -10.08 -31.35
CA GLY A 552 -6.40 -9.66 -30.12
C GLY A 552 -5.71 -8.30 -30.21
N ASN A 553 -6.04 -7.48 -31.21
CA ASN A 553 -5.63 -6.07 -31.25
C ASN A 553 -6.13 -5.33 -29.99
N SER A 554 -5.46 -4.23 -29.66
CA SER A 554 -5.85 -3.32 -28.59
C SER A 554 -5.52 -1.88 -28.97
N VAL A 555 -6.10 -0.85 -28.35
CA VAL A 555 -5.53 0.50 -28.48
C VAL A 555 -4.39 0.67 -27.49
N ILE A 556 -4.63 0.26 -26.24
CA ILE A 556 -3.70 0.40 -25.12
C ILE A 556 -3.40 -1.00 -24.59
N SER A 557 -2.11 -1.31 -24.47
CA SER A 557 -1.62 -2.47 -23.75
C SER A 557 -0.63 -2.06 -22.66
N THR A 558 -0.47 -2.90 -21.63
CA THR A 558 0.68 -2.79 -20.71
C THR A 558 1.81 -3.71 -21.17
N SER A 559 3.01 -3.52 -20.60
CA SER A 559 4.14 -4.42 -20.84
C SER A 559 3.76 -5.87 -20.59
N LYS A 560 4.22 -6.78 -21.47
CA LYS A 560 4.13 -8.23 -21.25
C LYS A 560 5.08 -8.75 -20.16
N LYS A 561 6.02 -7.92 -19.72
CA LYS A 561 6.92 -8.19 -18.59
C LYS A 561 6.34 -7.56 -17.33
N SER A 562 6.78 -8.02 -16.17
CA SER A 562 6.36 -7.40 -14.91
C SER A 562 6.78 -5.93 -14.83
N MET A 563 5.96 -5.13 -14.15
CA MET A 563 6.24 -3.74 -13.81
C MET A 563 6.29 -3.61 -12.29
N THR A 564 7.31 -2.93 -11.78
CA THR A 564 7.40 -2.55 -10.36
C THR A 564 6.72 -1.21 -10.09
N GLU A 565 6.66 -0.32 -11.09
CA GLU A 565 5.93 0.93 -10.98
C GLU A 565 4.44 0.70 -11.27
N ASN A 566 3.60 1.12 -10.33
CA ASN A 566 2.17 1.22 -10.58
C ASN A 566 1.92 2.35 -11.58
N TYR A 567 0.98 2.15 -12.50
CA TYR A 567 0.66 3.15 -13.53
C TYR A 567 -0.71 3.79 -13.29
N LYS A 568 -0.96 4.90 -13.98
CA LYS A 568 -2.27 5.53 -14.10
C LYS A 568 -2.69 5.61 -15.56
N LEU A 569 -3.98 5.44 -15.82
CA LEU A 569 -4.58 5.62 -17.14
C LEU A 569 -5.84 6.48 -17.03
N PHE A 570 -5.85 7.62 -17.70
CA PHE A 570 -7.01 8.51 -17.80
C PHE A 570 -7.44 8.64 -19.26
N ILE A 571 -8.68 8.30 -19.55
CA ILE A 571 -9.32 8.44 -20.86
C ILE A 571 -10.48 9.40 -20.70
N GLU A 572 -10.36 10.58 -21.29
CA GLU A 572 -11.29 11.68 -21.12
C GLU A 572 -11.76 12.17 -22.48
N ASN A 573 -13.09 12.29 -22.67
CA ASN A 573 -13.68 12.80 -23.90
C ASN A 573 -13.12 12.15 -25.19
N CYS A 574 -12.86 10.84 -25.17
CA CYS A 574 -12.30 10.14 -26.32
C CYS A 574 -13.40 9.42 -27.13
N GLU A 575 -13.10 9.16 -28.39
CA GLU A 575 -13.92 8.36 -29.30
C GLU A 575 -13.14 7.14 -29.79
N PHE A 576 -13.75 5.96 -29.73
CA PHE A 576 -13.17 4.70 -30.18
C PHE A 576 -14.14 4.05 -31.16
N GLU A 577 -13.74 3.88 -32.42
CA GLU A 577 -14.60 3.33 -33.46
C GLU A 577 -13.92 2.36 -34.42
N ASN A 578 -14.74 1.50 -35.04
CA ASN A 578 -14.37 0.56 -36.10
C ASN A 578 -13.30 -0.46 -35.68
N PHE A 579 -13.40 -0.97 -34.45
CA PHE A 579 -12.54 -2.04 -33.94
C PHE A 579 -13.11 -3.39 -34.36
N THR A 580 -13.34 -3.54 -35.66
CA THR A 580 -14.06 -4.66 -36.26
C THR A 580 -13.28 -5.42 -37.33
N VAL A 581 -12.04 -5.01 -37.62
CA VAL A 581 -11.20 -5.67 -38.64
C VAL A 581 -11.06 -7.18 -38.40
N ASN A 582 -10.98 -7.59 -37.13
CA ASN A 582 -11.05 -8.97 -36.70
C ASN A 582 -11.72 -9.04 -35.31
N HIS A 583 -11.90 -10.24 -34.76
CA HIS A 583 -12.49 -10.45 -33.44
C HIS A 583 -11.51 -10.10 -32.30
N SER A 584 -12.06 -9.90 -31.08
CA SER A 584 -11.26 -9.67 -29.86
C SER A 584 -10.37 -8.43 -29.91
N PHE A 585 -10.84 -7.36 -30.57
CA PHE A 585 -10.17 -6.07 -30.61
C PHE A 585 -10.60 -5.22 -29.41
N ASP A 586 -9.72 -5.08 -28.43
CA ASP A 586 -9.98 -4.38 -27.17
C ASP A 586 -9.64 -2.88 -27.24
N VAL A 587 -10.17 -2.08 -26.32
CA VAL A 587 -9.63 -0.73 -26.05
C VAL A 587 -8.41 -0.85 -25.14
N LEU A 588 -8.59 -1.44 -23.95
CA LEU A 588 -7.54 -1.67 -22.96
C LEU A 588 -7.36 -3.16 -22.68
N ARG A 589 -6.11 -3.63 -22.81
CA ARG A 589 -5.69 -4.97 -22.41
C ARG A 589 -4.46 -4.93 -21.51
N VAL A 590 -4.60 -5.35 -20.27
CA VAL A 590 -3.47 -5.42 -19.34
C VAL A 590 -2.80 -6.80 -19.38
N ALA A 591 -1.61 -6.89 -18.80
CA ALA A 591 -0.86 -8.11 -18.63
C ALA A 591 -0.68 -8.46 -17.15
N LYS A 592 -0.52 -9.74 -16.88
CA LYS A 592 -0.17 -10.27 -15.56
C LYS A 592 1.14 -9.64 -15.06
N GLY A 593 1.21 -9.32 -13.78
CA GLY A 593 2.38 -8.68 -13.19
C GLY A 593 2.45 -7.17 -13.42
N THR A 594 1.35 -6.54 -13.86
CA THR A 594 1.18 -5.08 -13.95
C THR A 594 0.04 -4.62 -13.02
N PHE A 595 0.10 -3.39 -12.52
CA PHE A 595 -0.91 -2.85 -11.60
C PHE A 595 -1.15 -1.37 -11.85
N ALA A 596 -2.42 -1.02 -12.01
CA ALA A 596 -2.85 0.36 -12.05
C ALA A 596 -3.19 0.85 -10.64
N ASP A 597 -2.66 2.01 -10.26
CA ASP A 597 -3.23 2.79 -9.17
C ASP A 597 -4.66 3.21 -9.57
N THR A 598 -4.81 3.87 -10.73
CA THR A 598 -6.12 4.35 -11.17
C THR A 598 -6.29 4.13 -12.67
N ILE A 599 -7.43 3.57 -13.07
CA ILE A 599 -7.94 3.63 -14.43
C ILE A 599 -9.26 4.41 -14.40
N SER A 600 -9.32 5.51 -15.15
CA SER A 600 -10.50 6.35 -15.26
C SER A 600 -10.89 6.53 -16.73
N ILE A 601 -12.14 6.22 -17.06
CA ILE A 601 -12.72 6.33 -18.41
C ILE A 601 -13.98 7.17 -18.30
N GLN A 602 -13.93 8.39 -18.79
CA GLN A 602 -15.02 9.35 -18.63
C GLN A 602 -15.36 10.09 -19.92
N ASN A 603 -16.64 10.47 -20.02
CA ASN A 603 -17.18 11.31 -21.09
C ASN A 603 -16.87 10.80 -22.51
N SER A 604 -16.66 9.49 -22.66
CA SER A 604 -16.12 8.89 -23.88
C SER A 604 -17.17 8.06 -24.63
N LYS A 605 -16.95 7.87 -25.93
CA LYS A 605 -17.84 7.11 -26.82
C LYS A 605 -17.11 5.92 -27.43
N PHE A 606 -17.79 4.79 -27.46
CA PHE A 606 -17.28 3.53 -27.95
C PHE A 606 -18.30 2.95 -28.95
N LYS A 607 -17.87 2.66 -30.18
CA LYS A 607 -18.76 2.19 -31.24
C LYS A 607 -18.14 1.10 -32.08
N ASN A 608 -18.87 0.04 -32.39
CA ASN A 608 -18.42 -1.04 -33.27
C ASN A 608 -17.11 -1.68 -32.76
N ILE A 609 -17.16 -2.40 -31.65
CA ILE A 609 -15.98 -3.00 -31.01
C ILE A 609 -16.17 -4.50 -30.87
N THR A 610 -15.25 -5.32 -31.40
CA THR A 610 -15.36 -6.79 -31.33
C THR A 610 -14.81 -7.39 -30.03
N GLY A 611 -13.95 -6.67 -29.32
CA GLY A 611 -13.40 -7.05 -28.02
C GLY A 611 -14.03 -6.30 -26.86
N HIS A 612 -13.23 -6.05 -25.83
CA HIS A 612 -13.61 -5.46 -24.55
C HIS A 612 -13.22 -3.98 -24.46
N ILE A 613 -13.90 -3.19 -23.61
CA ILE A 613 -13.41 -1.84 -23.28
C ILE A 613 -12.26 -1.93 -22.27
N ALA A 614 -12.47 -2.59 -21.13
CA ALA A 614 -11.43 -2.83 -20.12
C ALA A 614 -11.30 -4.32 -19.76
N ALA A 615 -10.15 -4.90 -20.10
CA ALA A 615 -9.78 -6.28 -19.76
C ALA A 615 -8.76 -6.30 -18.61
N LEU A 616 -9.22 -6.43 -17.36
CA LEU A 616 -8.47 -6.32 -16.11
C LEU A 616 -8.52 -7.63 -15.29
N ASP A 617 -8.40 -8.75 -15.99
CA ASP A 617 -8.66 -10.09 -15.46
C ASP A 617 -7.53 -11.08 -15.76
N THR A 618 -6.29 -10.63 -15.52
CA THR A 618 -5.09 -11.45 -15.82
C THR A 618 -4.48 -12.15 -14.60
N GLU A 619 -4.84 -11.73 -13.39
CA GLU A 619 -4.39 -12.33 -12.13
C GLU A 619 -5.29 -13.51 -11.69
N THR A 620 -5.35 -14.56 -12.48
CA THR A 620 -6.31 -15.68 -12.31
C THR A 620 -5.79 -16.84 -11.46
N ASP A 621 -4.80 -16.62 -10.61
CA ASP A 621 -4.17 -17.67 -9.80
C ASP A 621 -4.90 -17.92 -8.45
N ASP A 622 -5.95 -17.15 -8.17
CA ASP A 622 -6.75 -17.23 -6.93
C ASP A 622 -5.97 -17.01 -5.63
N ILE A 623 -4.95 -16.16 -5.70
CA ILE A 623 -4.09 -15.81 -4.56
C ILE A 623 -4.38 -14.43 -3.97
N GLY A 624 -5.44 -13.75 -4.40
CA GLY A 624 -5.77 -12.38 -3.97
C GLY A 624 -5.16 -11.25 -4.81
N ALA A 625 -4.38 -11.57 -5.84
CA ALA A 625 -3.82 -10.60 -6.76
C ALA A 625 -4.89 -10.03 -7.72
N TYR A 626 -4.73 -8.78 -8.14
CA TYR A 626 -5.60 -8.07 -9.09
C TYR A 626 -4.83 -6.97 -9.84
N ASN A 627 -5.43 -6.38 -10.86
CA ASN A 627 -4.74 -5.48 -11.80
C ASN A 627 -4.98 -3.97 -11.58
N VAL A 628 -5.92 -3.55 -10.74
CA VAL A 628 -6.29 -2.14 -10.57
C VAL A 628 -6.81 -1.84 -9.17
N GLU A 629 -6.30 -0.79 -8.54
CA GLU A 629 -6.83 -0.32 -7.25
C GLU A 629 -8.16 0.41 -7.44
N TYR A 630 -8.18 1.47 -8.25
CA TYR A 630 -9.37 2.27 -8.52
C TYR A 630 -9.78 2.19 -10.00
N PHE A 631 -10.98 1.69 -10.28
CA PHE A 631 -11.58 1.73 -11.62
C PHE A 631 -12.81 2.63 -11.64
N ILE A 632 -12.78 3.65 -12.49
CA ILE A 632 -13.84 4.66 -12.62
C ILE A 632 -14.33 4.69 -14.07
N MET A 633 -15.63 4.48 -14.28
CA MET A 633 -16.28 4.57 -15.59
C MET A 633 -17.50 5.47 -15.50
N LYS A 634 -17.41 6.70 -16.02
CA LYS A 634 -18.50 7.69 -15.90
C LYS A 634 -18.93 8.35 -17.19
N ASN A 635 -20.23 8.55 -17.34
CA ASN A 635 -20.79 9.36 -18.43
C ASN A 635 -20.35 8.89 -19.84
N ASN A 636 -20.25 7.58 -20.05
CA ASN A 636 -19.82 7.01 -21.32
C ASN A 636 -20.99 6.46 -22.14
N ILE A 637 -20.85 6.49 -23.46
CA ILE A 637 -21.77 5.86 -24.41
C ILE A 637 -21.04 4.67 -25.06
N LEU A 638 -21.58 3.47 -24.88
CA LEU A 638 -21.08 2.26 -25.51
C LEU A 638 -22.16 1.72 -26.45
N THR A 639 -21.84 1.57 -27.73
CA THR A 639 -22.76 1.10 -28.76
C THR A 639 -22.12 -0.03 -29.57
N ASP A 640 -22.83 -1.14 -29.77
CA ASP A 640 -22.35 -2.27 -30.58
C ASP A 640 -20.97 -2.81 -30.14
N VAL A 641 -20.84 -3.09 -28.84
CA VAL A 641 -19.65 -3.70 -28.25
C VAL A 641 -19.91 -5.19 -28.06
N GLN A 642 -19.24 -6.03 -28.85
CA GLN A 642 -19.44 -7.48 -28.80
C GLN A 642 -18.91 -8.11 -27.50
N GLY A 643 -17.79 -7.61 -26.97
CA GLY A 643 -17.27 -8.02 -25.67
C GLY A 643 -17.93 -7.31 -24.49
N ALA A 644 -17.41 -7.57 -23.30
CA ALA A 644 -17.78 -6.85 -22.07
C ALA A 644 -17.18 -5.43 -22.04
N ALA A 645 -17.92 -4.49 -21.43
CA ALA A 645 -17.40 -3.17 -21.07
C ALA A 645 -16.30 -3.27 -20.00
N LEU A 646 -16.47 -4.14 -19.01
CA LEU A 646 -15.47 -4.37 -17.97
C LEU A 646 -15.37 -5.85 -17.63
N ARG A 647 -14.13 -6.32 -17.55
CA ARG A 647 -13.77 -7.58 -16.88
C ARG A 647 -12.79 -7.24 -15.75
N LEU A 648 -13.18 -7.51 -14.52
CA LEU A 648 -12.37 -7.20 -13.34
C LEU A 648 -12.32 -8.41 -12.41
N TYR A 649 -11.10 -8.86 -12.11
CA TYR A 649 -10.88 -10.11 -11.37
C TYR A 649 -9.93 -9.92 -10.18
N ARG A 650 -10.38 -10.37 -9.02
CA ARG A 650 -9.59 -10.65 -7.82
C ARG A 650 -10.04 -11.99 -7.24
N GLY A 651 -9.30 -13.06 -7.58
CA GLY A 651 -9.64 -14.42 -7.17
C GLY A 651 -9.12 -14.80 -5.78
N GLY A 652 -9.67 -15.86 -5.21
CA GLY A 652 -9.18 -16.46 -3.97
C GLY A 652 -9.90 -15.99 -2.70
N LYS A 653 -9.28 -16.30 -1.55
CA LYS A 653 -9.80 -16.00 -0.21
C LYS A 653 -8.91 -15.06 0.60
N ASP A 654 -8.04 -14.32 -0.07
CA ASP A 654 -7.19 -13.33 0.59
C ASP A 654 -8.02 -12.14 1.11
N GLU A 655 -7.69 -11.68 2.32
CA GLU A 655 -8.32 -10.54 3.00
C GLU A 655 -7.27 -9.45 3.33
N SER A 656 -6.10 -9.49 2.67
CA SER A 656 -4.92 -8.68 2.97
C SER A 656 -4.79 -7.46 2.05
N THR A 657 -5.79 -7.23 1.20
CA THR A 657 -5.82 -6.14 0.21
C THR A 657 -7.04 -5.22 0.41
N PHE A 658 -7.02 -4.06 -0.25
CA PHE A 658 -8.07 -3.04 -0.11
C PHE A 658 -9.07 -3.07 -1.26
N GLY A 659 -8.56 -3.03 -2.49
CA GLY A 659 -9.36 -2.99 -3.70
C GLY A 659 -9.64 -4.37 -4.33
N PRO A 660 -10.20 -4.39 -5.55
CA PRO A 660 -10.52 -3.21 -6.34
C PRO A 660 -11.67 -2.37 -5.76
N PHE A 661 -11.57 -1.05 -5.95
CA PHE A 661 -12.62 -0.05 -5.79
C PHE A 661 -13.20 0.28 -7.16
N LEU A 662 -14.51 0.13 -7.30
CA LEU A 662 -15.22 0.27 -8.57
C LEU A 662 -16.30 1.34 -8.48
N GLU A 663 -16.25 2.29 -9.39
CA GLU A 663 -17.30 3.30 -9.60
C GLU A 663 -17.78 3.28 -11.05
N ILE A 664 -19.06 3.00 -11.27
CA ILE A 664 -19.71 3.01 -12.59
C ILE A 664 -20.97 3.86 -12.51
N ASP A 665 -20.91 5.06 -13.08
CA ASP A 665 -21.96 6.07 -12.90
C ASP A 665 -22.36 6.74 -14.23
N HIS A 666 -23.66 6.93 -14.45
CA HIS A 666 -24.20 7.67 -15.60
C HIS A 666 -23.80 7.15 -16.99
N ASN A 667 -23.64 5.84 -17.20
CA ASN A 667 -23.28 5.29 -18.52
C ASN A 667 -24.50 4.77 -19.29
N VAL A 668 -24.40 4.74 -20.63
CA VAL A 668 -25.35 4.05 -21.51
C VAL A 668 -24.66 2.92 -22.25
N PHE A 669 -25.15 1.70 -22.02
CA PHE A 669 -24.73 0.46 -22.67
C PHE A 669 -25.80 0.04 -23.67
N ASP A 670 -25.55 0.23 -24.97
CA ASP A 670 -26.45 -0.10 -26.06
C ASP A 670 -25.88 -1.24 -26.90
N ASN A 671 -26.56 -2.39 -26.92
CA ASN A 671 -26.10 -3.60 -27.62
C ASN A 671 -24.68 -4.06 -27.20
N VAL A 672 -24.47 -4.24 -25.89
CA VAL A 672 -23.17 -4.63 -25.30
C VAL A 672 -23.18 -6.09 -24.83
N GLY A 673 -22.10 -6.83 -25.12
CA GLY A 673 -21.80 -8.14 -24.52
C GLY A 673 -22.33 -9.38 -25.24
N HIS A 674 -23.00 -9.24 -26.39
CA HIS A 674 -23.62 -10.37 -27.10
C HIS A 674 -22.68 -11.19 -28.01
N GLY A 675 -21.40 -10.80 -28.12
CA GLY A 675 -20.43 -11.47 -28.97
C GLY A 675 -20.15 -12.91 -28.56
N SER A 676 -20.06 -13.82 -29.52
CA SER A 676 -19.78 -15.25 -29.25
C SER A 676 -18.39 -15.52 -28.64
N LYS A 677 -17.47 -14.55 -28.74
CA LYS A 677 -16.15 -14.60 -28.11
C LYS A 677 -16.12 -14.04 -26.68
N ASN A 678 -17.21 -13.40 -26.24
CA ASN A 678 -17.38 -13.00 -24.85
C ASN A 678 -17.73 -14.21 -23.99
N LYS A 679 -16.70 -14.92 -23.49
CA LYS A 679 -16.89 -16.15 -22.71
C LYS A 679 -17.66 -15.93 -21.40
N TYR A 680 -17.70 -14.70 -20.88
CA TYR A 680 -18.43 -14.34 -19.67
C TYR A 680 -19.93 -14.22 -19.92
N GLY A 681 -20.35 -14.02 -21.18
CA GLY A 681 -21.77 -13.88 -21.54
C GLY A 681 -22.46 -12.67 -20.90
N THR A 682 -21.71 -11.63 -20.52
CA THR A 682 -22.17 -10.49 -19.72
C THR A 682 -21.63 -9.16 -20.26
N ALA A 683 -22.27 -8.04 -19.95
CA ALA A 683 -21.76 -6.71 -20.31
C ALA A 683 -20.71 -6.24 -19.31
N ILE A 684 -20.84 -6.65 -18.04
CA ILE A 684 -19.88 -6.35 -16.97
C ILE A 684 -19.65 -7.63 -16.16
N SER A 685 -18.39 -8.06 -16.05
CA SER A 685 -17.98 -9.23 -15.28
C SER A 685 -17.09 -8.82 -14.11
N LEU A 686 -17.56 -9.04 -12.89
CA LEU A 686 -16.85 -8.69 -11.65
C LEU A 686 -16.62 -9.94 -10.81
N TYR A 687 -15.40 -10.13 -10.33
CA TYR A 687 -15.05 -11.22 -9.42
C TYR A 687 -14.22 -10.67 -8.27
N GLY A 688 -14.72 -10.78 -7.04
CA GLY A 688 -14.00 -10.41 -5.82
C GLY A 688 -13.70 -8.92 -5.61
N VAL A 689 -14.40 -8.02 -6.31
CA VAL A 689 -14.32 -6.57 -6.12
C VAL A 689 -14.78 -6.19 -4.72
N GLN A 690 -14.02 -5.34 -4.01
CA GLN A 690 -14.21 -5.08 -2.58
C GLN A 690 -15.10 -3.89 -2.28
N VAL A 691 -15.14 -2.90 -3.18
CA VAL A 691 -16.10 -1.78 -3.12
C VAL A 691 -16.69 -1.58 -4.51
N ASN A 692 -18.01 -1.61 -4.62
CA ASN A 692 -18.75 -1.50 -5.86
C ASN A 692 -19.84 -0.43 -5.70
N ASP A 693 -19.71 0.67 -6.42
CA ASP A 693 -20.74 1.68 -6.56
C ASP A 693 -21.15 1.74 -8.04
N ILE A 694 -22.28 1.10 -8.37
CA ILE A 694 -22.82 1.01 -9.72
C ILE A 694 -24.18 1.69 -9.75
N GLU A 695 -24.21 2.92 -10.26
CA GLU A 695 -25.39 3.76 -10.18
C GLU A 695 -25.76 4.51 -11.46
N ASN A 696 -27.04 4.84 -11.61
CA ASN A 696 -27.53 5.77 -12.64
C ASN A 696 -27.28 5.32 -14.09
N ASN A 697 -27.06 4.03 -14.35
CA ASN A 697 -26.73 3.54 -15.69
C ASN A 697 -27.97 3.06 -16.47
N ILE A 698 -27.88 3.06 -17.80
CA ILE A 698 -28.88 2.46 -18.69
C ILE A 698 -28.23 1.34 -19.53
N PHE A 699 -28.74 0.13 -19.37
CA PHE A 699 -28.50 -1.01 -20.25
C PHE A 699 -29.70 -1.15 -21.20
N ASN A 700 -29.48 -0.86 -22.48
CA ASN A 700 -30.45 -1.01 -23.56
C ASN A 700 -30.02 -2.15 -24.50
N ASN A 701 -30.88 -3.14 -24.69
CA ASN A 701 -30.61 -4.28 -25.58
C ASN A 701 -29.25 -4.97 -25.32
N SER A 702 -28.82 -5.05 -24.06
CA SER A 702 -27.46 -5.48 -23.69
C SER A 702 -27.49 -6.76 -22.85
N LYS A 703 -26.34 -7.39 -22.69
CA LYS A 703 -26.14 -8.28 -21.55
C LYS A 703 -26.13 -7.47 -20.24
N GLY A 704 -26.32 -8.17 -19.13
CA GLY A 704 -26.44 -7.58 -17.80
C GLY A 704 -25.11 -7.46 -17.09
N ILE A 705 -25.16 -7.47 -15.76
CA ILE A 705 -23.99 -7.47 -14.89
C ILE A 705 -23.91 -8.83 -14.22
N THR A 706 -22.74 -9.46 -14.22
CA THR A 706 -22.47 -10.66 -13.43
C THR A 706 -21.39 -10.34 -12.41
N MET A 707 -21.68 -10.59 -11.14
CA MET A 707 -20.72 -10.44 -10.05
C MET A 707 -20.65 -11.69 -9.18
N HIS A 708 -19.43 -12.06 -8.79
CA HIS A 708 -19.16 -13.07 -7.77
C HIS A 708 -18.48 -12.40 -6.58
N LEU A 709 -19.19 -12.35 -5.46
CA LEU A 709 -18.69 -11.80 -4.22
C LEU A 709 -17.88 -12.86 -3.48
N VAL A 710 -16.73 -12.46 -2.96
CA VAL A 710 -15.84 -13.32 -2.17
C VAL A 710 -15.60 -12.69 -0.81
N VAL A 711 -15.00 -13.48 0.10
CA VAL A 711 -14.64 -13.04 1.46
C VAL A 711 -14.01 -11.66 1.47
N GLY A 712 -14.35 -10.87 2.48
CA GLY A 712 -13.93 -9.47 2.53
C GLY A 712 -14.94 -8.54 3.17
N GLU A 713 -16.20 -8.99 3.33
CA GLU A 713 -17.37 -8.11 3.53
C GLU A 713 -17.34 -6.95 2.53
N PRO A 714 -17.39 -7.25 1.22
CA PRO A 714 -17.37 -6.21 0.20
C PRO A 714 -18.54 -5.25 0.36
N ILE A 715 -18.31 -3.97 0.08
CA ILE A 715 -19.37 -2.97 -0.01
C ILE A 715 -19.90 -3.02 -1.43
N VAL A 716 -21.20 -3.33 -1.59
CA VAL A 716 -21.83 -3.50 -2.90
C VAL A 716 -23.11 -2.71 -2.96
N ASN A 717 -23.11 -1.64 -3.75
CA ASN A 717 -24.26 -0.80 -4.04
C ASN A 717 -24.53 -0.81 -5.55
N VAL A 718 -25.69 -1.36 -5.94
CA VAL A 718 -26.18 -1.33 -7.33
C VAL A 718 -27.54 -0.65 -7.34
N VAL A 719 -27.55 0.66 -7.54
CA VAL A 719 -28.74 1.49 -7.29
C VAL A 719 -29.13 2.34 -8.50
N ASN A 720 -30.43 2.51 -8.72
CA ASN A 720 -30.97 3.42 -9.73
C ASN A 720 -30.46 3.12 -11.17
N ASN A 721 -30.43 1.85 -11.58
CA ASN A 721 -30.05 1.46 -12.95
C ASN A 721 -31.28 1.05 -13.77
N ASN A 722 -31.20 1.07 -15.10
CA ASN A 722 -32.26 0.56 -15.98
C ASN A 722 -31.75 -0.55 -16.90
N PHE A 723 -32.39 -1.72 -16.89
CA PHE A 723 -32.09 -2.89 -17.73
C PHE A 723 -33.22 -3.14 -18.72
N TYR A 724 -33.33 -2.32 -19.77
CA TYR A 724 -34.38 -2.45 -20.78
C TYR A 724 -33.95 -3.39 -21.90
N LYS A 725 -34.78 -4.41 -22.19
CA LYS A 725 -34.47 -5.50 -23.15
C LYS A 725 -33.08 -6.11 -22.92
N SER A 726 -32.64 -6.12 -21.67
CA SER A 726 -31.30 -6.54 -21.29
C SER A 726 -31.38 -7.68 -20.29
N ASN A 727 -30.32 -8.49 -20.20
CA ASN A 727 -30.18 -9.40 -19.05
C ASN A 727 -30.05 -8.56 -17.77
N GLU A 728 -30.60 -9.07 -16.67
CA GLU A 728 -30.55 -8.41 -15.36
C GLU A 728 -29.21 -8.64 -14.64
N LEU A 729 -29.08 -8.06 -13.45
CA LEU A 729 -27.98 -8.31 -12.52
C LEU A 729 -28.01 -9.76 -11.99
N VAL A 730 -26.88 -10.45 -12.04
CA VAL A 730 -26.65 -11.75 -11.38
C VAL A 730 -25.57 -11.58 -10.33
N VAL A 731 -25.94 -11.79 -9.06
CA VAL A 731 -25.02 -11.81 -7.91
C VAL A 731 -24.89 -13.24 -7.41
N THR A 732 -23.65 -13.69 -7.20
CA THR A 732 -23.33 -14.99 -6.59
C THR A 732 -22.34 -14.80 -5.45
N GLY A 733 -22.19 -15.80 -4.58
CA GLY A 733 -21.47 -15.67 -3.30
C GLY A 733 -22.45 -15.53 -2.14
N ASP A 734 -21.91 -15.45 -0.92
CA ASP A 734 -22.65 -15.40 0.36
C ASP A 734 -22.54 -14.06 1.09
N GLU A 735 -21.91 -13.07 0.46
CA GLU A 735 -21.72 -11.72 1.00
C GLU A 735 -22.96 -10.83 0.78
N LYS A 736 -23.12 -9.85 1.67
CA LYS A 736 -24.22 -8.88 1.61
C LYS A 736 -24.04 -7.89 0.46
N TYR A 737 -25.16 -7.46 -0.10
CA TYR A 737 -25.20 -6.44 -1.15
C TYR A 737 -26.48 -5.61 -1.05
N ASN A 738 -26.44 -4.40 -1.59
CA ASN A 738 -27.56 -3.49 -1.69
C ASN A 738 -27.95 -3.30 -3.16
N VAL A 739 -29.20 -3.60 -3.49
CA VAL A 739 -29.78 -3.43 -4.83
C VAL A 739 -31.12 -2.72 -4.68
N GLU A 740 -31.23 -1.53 -5.24
CA GLU A 740 -32.43 -0.70 -5.14
C GLU A 740 -32.73 0.00 -6.47
N ASN A 741 -34.01 0.25 -6.75
CA ASN A 741 -34.45 1.07 -7.88
C ASN A 741 -33.88 0.63 -9.25
N ASN A 742 -33.73 -0.68 -9.47
CA ASN A 742 -33.38 -1.19 -10.79
C ASN A 742 -34.64 -1.40 -11.63
N TRP A 743 -34.74 -0.67 -12.75
CA TRP A 743 -35.91 -0.66 -13.64
C TRP A 743 -35.70 -1.52 -14.88
N SER A 744 -36.77 -1.82 -15.60
CA SER A 744 -36.76 -2.38 -16.96
C SER A 744 -37.81 -1.67 -17.81
N VAL A 745 -37.60 -0.37 -18.04
CA VAL A 745 -38.53 0.49 -18.77
C VAL A 745 -37.86 1.09 -20.00
N ASP A 746 -38.65 1.34 -21.04
CA ASP A 746 -38.15 1.97 -22.25
C ASP A 746 -37.52 3.33 -21.91
N PRO A 747 -36.23 3.53 -22.22
CA PRO A 747 -35.57 4.78 -21.90
C PRO A 747 -36.11 5.95 -22.70
N ILE A 748 -36.73 5.74 -23.88
CA ILE A 748 -37.24 6.80 -24.76
C ILE A 748 -36.21 7.93 -24.95
N PHE A 749 -35.15 7.62 -25.70
CA PHE A 749 -34.11 8.60 -26.02
C PHE A 749 -34.61 9.66 -27.00
N LYS A 750 -33.99 10.85 -26.95
CA LYS A 750 -34.15 11.87 -28.01
C LYS A 750 -33.54 11.34 -29.32
N PRO A 751 -34.10 11.68 -30.49
CA PRO A 751 -33.57 11.26 -31.78
C PRO A 751 -32.07 11.54 -31.92
N GLU A 752 -31.34 10.57 -32.48
CA GLU A 752 -29.89 10.68 -32.79
C GLU A 752 -29.00 10.96 -31.55
N SER A 753 -29.49 10.66 -30.35
CA SER A 753 -28.74 10.82 -29.12
C SER A 753 -29.07 9.71 -28.12
N PHE A 754 -28.27 9.59 -27.06
CA PHE A 754 -28.57 8.75 -25.89
C PHE A 754 -29.03 9.58 -24.69
N MET A 755 -29.45 10.82 -24.92
CA MET A 755 -30.09 11.65 -23.90
C MET A 755 -31.56 11.25 -23.76
N LEU A 756 -32.06 11.18 -22.52
CA LEU A 756 -33.47 10.93 -22.28
C LEU A 756 -34.36 12.05 -22.85
N SER A 757 -35.49 11.67 -23.45
CA SER A 757 -36.52 12.63 -23.84
C SER A 757 -37.35 13.08 -22.64
N ASP A 758 -38.09 14.19 -22.79
CA ASP A 758 -38.99 14.68 -21.74
C ASP A 758 -40.13 13.71 -21.40
N ALA A 759 -40.43 12.78 -22.32
CA ALA A 759 -41.43 11.73 -22.13
C ALA A 759 -40.87 10.48 -21.43
N SER A 760 -39.56 10.41 -21.19
CA SER A 760 -38.94 9.26 -20.56
C SER A 760 -39.40 9.10 -19.10
N PRO A 761 -39.82 7.90 -18.66
CA PRO A 761 -40.12 7.64 -17.25
C PRO A 761 -38.88 7.64 -16.35
N LEU A 762 -37.68 7.64 -16.93
CA LEU A 762 -36.40 7.62 -16.23
C LEU A 762 -35.82 9.02 -15.94
N LYS A 763 -36.53 10.07 -16.37
CA LYS A 763 -36.09 11.45 -16.18
C LYS A 763 -36.05 11.82 -14.69
N GLY A 764 -34.95 12.44 -14.23
CA GLY A 764 -34.76 12.84 -12.84
C GLY A 764 -34.69 11.70 -11.82
N LYS A 765 -34.44 10.46 -12.26
CA LYS A 765 -34.45 9.26 -11.41
C LYS A 765 -33.07 8.86 -10.86
N ALA A 766 -32.00 9.57 -11.22
CA ALA A 766 -30.67 9.28 -10.70
C ALA A 766 -30.56 9.59 -9.19
N THR A 767 -29.59 8.97 -8.51
CA THR A 767 -29.28 9.21 -7.09
C THR A 767 -28.94 10.69 -6.82
N ASP A 768 -28.34 11.36 -7.80
CA ASP A 768 -28.00 12.79 -7.78
C ASP A 768 -29.14 13.72 -8.25
N LYS A 769 -30.34 13.17 -8.47
CA LYS A 769 -31.55 13.84 -8.99
C LYS A 769 -31.45 14.32 -10.44
N LYS A 770 -30.43 13.90 -11.19
CA LYS A 770 -30.35 14.09 -12.65
C LYS A 770 -31.02 12.94 -13.41
N ASP A 771 -30.81 12.90 -14.71
CA ASP A 771 -31.30 11.87 -15.62
C ASP A 771 -30.42 10.61 -15.55
N LEU A 772 -31.02 9.42 -15.62
CA LEU A 772 -30.27 8.18 -15.81
C LEU A 772 -29.53 8.18 -17.16
N GLY A 773 -28.43 7.44 -17.22
CA GLY A 773 -27.56 7.39 -18.39
C GLY A 773 -26.79 8.71 -18.53
N ILE A 774 -26.67 9.21 -19.75
CA ILE A 774 -25.82 10.36 -20.05
C ILE A 774 -26.38 11.64 -19.45
N ILE A 775 -25.50 12.39 -18.78
CA ILE A 775 -25.77 13.74 -18.29
C ILE A 775 -25.23 14.77 -19.28
N SER A 776 -26.04 15.79 -19.58
CA SER A 776 -25.65 16.87 -20.49
C SER A 776 -24.66 17.82 -19.79
N GLY A 777 -23.40 17.75 -20.21
CA GLY A 777 -22.36 18.75 -19.94
C GLY A 777 -21.78 18.72 -18.51
N ASN A 778 -20.54 18.25 -18.42
CA ASN A 778 -19.48 19.04 -17.79
C ASN A 778 -18.52 19.49 -18.88
#